data_AF-A0AAV8F0Y0-F1
#
_entry.id   AF-A0AAV8F0Y0-F1
#
_cell.length_a   1.000
_cell.length_b   1.000
_cell.length_c   1.000
_cell.angle_alpha   90.00
_cell.angle_beta   90.00
_cell.angle_gamma   90.00
#
_symmetry.space_group_name_H-M   'P 1'
#
loop_
_entity.id
_entity.type
_entity.pdbx_description
1 polymer ?
#
loop_
_entity_poly.entity_id
_entity_poly.type
_entity_poly.pdbx_seq_one_letter_code
_entity_poly.pdbx_strand_id
1 'polypeptide(L)'
;MEETRHGHPLLRGGKRREKEEYNHGLSEAEMQSLSAMCGAVIPSVPVDKIHEVTGKQDPPSKTLEAFYLASASDFPVPDEVADVLVKNRITEAVILVRVILWLLSTRLGTLLLCGTLSICGHAPYIFKFKDMPLERREKVMQRWNKTRLFFPLRVVFMVVKILSHFVFYSLTNEKSENPHWKALGYTLPSIQEEKAAPTTADRPLNKGLIESVTLDDKSLLQEFASKGLQVTQDAKSNLYRIQCDAVIVGSGCGGGVAAAVLAKNGYKVIVVEKGNYFTSKDYTLVEGPSMKEMYESGGILCTSDITTLIIAGSTVGGGSAINWSACIKTPDNVLSEWGKENGLALFDSLKYKKAMDLVFERLGVTHKCVQEGFQNIVMRKGCEELGLEVDYVPRNSSEKHYCGSCCYGCPTGEKKGTDTTWLVDAVKNGAIILTGAKAEKFIFEKNNRKGEGVKSKKCVGVIVKSLGEHFTKGIKIEAKVTISACGSLWTPLLLKASGLRNPHIGTNLRLHPVVFGWGYFPESNKEIKGKMYEGGIITSIHKVKDVNYAHNGGCRAIVEAPALGPAQFSAVTPWTSGIDMKERMLKYGRTAHLFALVRDFGSGSVQSEGRISYGLTPQDRENLKHGLRTVLRVLVAAGATEVGTHRSDGQRLKCKGLREEDLEEFLDDIQVLGGPISTNELYSWFCSAHQMGSCRMGPTPRKGAVDGKGESWEAEGLFVVDGSVLPSAVGVNPMVTIQSVAHCLSEGIVETLKKND
;
A
#
# COMPACT_ATOMS: atom_id res chain seq x y z
N MET A 1 11.41 -34.06 14.74
CA MET A 1 11.84 -32.66 14.93
C MET A 1 10.90 -31.82 14.10
N GLU A 2 10.02 -31.04 14.72
CA GLU A 2 9.05 -30.22 13.97
C GLU A 2 9.74 -28.99 13.39
N GLU A 3 9.63 -28.80 12.07
CA GLU A 3 10.23 -27.69 11.32
C GLU A 3 9.57 -26.35 11.69
N THR A 4 10.34 -25.46 12.31
CA THR A 4 9.95 -24.06 12.46
C THR A 4 10.35 -23.30 11.19
N ARG A 5 9.41 -22.61 10.55
CA ARG A 5 9.70 -21.81 9.34
C ARG A 5 10.77 -20.75 9.61
N HIS A 6 11.76 -20.67 8.72
CA HIS A 6 12.84 -19.66 8.75
C HIS A 6 12.34 -18.27 8.31
N GLY A 7 13.06 -17.20 8.70
CA GLY A 7 12.73 -15.79 8.43
C GLY A 7 12.92 -14.86 9.64
N HIS A 8 12.66 -13.55 9.51
CA HIS A 8 12.78 -12.61 10.63
C HIS A 8 11.60 -12.75 11.59
N PRO A 9 11.79 -12.75 12.94
CA PRO A 9 10.71 -12.92 13.91
C PRO A 9 9.51 -11.98 13.70
N LEU A 10 9.76 -10.70 13.37
CA LEU A 10 8.70 -9.72 13.07
C LEU A 10 7.81 -10.10 11.88
N LEU A 11 8.33 -10.88 10.93
CA LEU A 11 7.62 -11.26 9.71
C LEU A 11 6.96 -12.65 9.81
N ARG A 12 7.23 -13.43 10.87
CA ARG A 12 6.65 -14.77 11.04
C ARG A 12 5.23 -14.74 11.63
N GLY A 13 4.87 -13.67 12.33
CA GLY A 13 3.64 -13.61 13.11
C GLY A 13 3.67 -14.54 14.32
N GLY A 14 2.50 -14.94 14.82
CA GLY A 14 2.38 -16.13 15.64
C GLY A 14 2.58 -16.02 17.15
N LYS A 15 2.92 -14.87 17.75
CA LYS A 15 2.76 -14.73 19.21
C LYS A 15 1.26 -14.77 19.52
N ARG A 16 0.75 -15.94 19.92
CA ARG A 16 -0.64 -16.10 20.36
C ARG A 16 -0.80 -15.29 21.63
N ARG A 17 -1.32 -14.09 21.49
CA ARG A 17 -1.57 -13.20 22.61
C ARG A 17 -2.67 -13.80 23.48
N GLU A 18 -2.40 -13.92 24.77
CA GLU A 18 -3.46 -14.18 25.74
C GLU A 18 -4.44 -13.01 25.76
N LYS A 19 -5.68 -13.25 26.15
CA LYS A 19 -6.72 -12.21 26.15
C LYS A 19 -6.32 -11.00 27.00
N GLU A 20 -5.55 -11.22 28.06
CA GLU A 20 -5.04 -10.19 28.97
C GLU A 20 -3.98 -9.28 28.34
N GLU A 21 -3.36 -9.69 27.22
CA GLU A 21 -2.35 -8.89 26.50
C GLU A 21 -2.96 -7.83 25.57
N TYR A 22 -4.27 -7.88 25.30
CA TYR A 22 -4.93 -6.89 24.46
C TYR A 22 -5.29 -5.64 25.27
N ASN A 23 -4.84 -4.47 24.80
CA ASN A 23 -5.15 -3.17 25.40
C ASN A 23 -5.82 -2.24 24.39
N HIS A 24 -6.99 -2.66 23.87
CA HIS A 24 -7.79 -1.88 22.92
C HIS A 24 -8.77 -0.90 23.59
N GLY A 25 -9.01 -1.01 24.90
CA GLY A 25 -9.85 -0.05 25.66
C GLY A 25 -11.37 -0.12 25.40
N LEU A 26 -11.85 -1.01 24.53
CA LEU A 26 -13.26 -1.39 24.43
C LEU A 26 -13.72 -2.16 25.68
N SER A 27 -14.92 -1.87 26.16
CA SER A 27 -15.60 -2.58 27.25
C SER A 27 -16.05 -3.98 26.82
N GLU A 28 -16.33 -4.85 27.79
CA GLU A 28 -16.82 -6.21 27.52
C GLU A 28 -18.11 -6.20 26.68
N ALA A 29 -19.03 -5.27 26.96
CA ALA A 29 -20.27 -5.10 26.22
C ALA A 29 -20.02 -4.66 24.75
N GLU A 30 -19.08 -3.73 24.52
CA GLU A 30 -18.68 -3.34 23.16
C GLU A 30 -18.04 -4.54 22.42
N MET A 31 -17.20 -5.32 23.10
CA MET A 31 -16.54 -6.50 22.54
C MET A 31 -17.53 -7.63 22.18
N GLN A 32 -18.56 -7.86 22.99
CA GLN A 32 -19.63 -8.82 22.66
C GLN A 32 -20.40 -8.38 21.42
N SER A 33 -20.71 -7.08 21.27
CA SER A 33 -21.30 -6.55 20.05
C SER A 33 -20.36 -6.74 18.85
N LEU A 34 -19.07 -6.42 19.00
CA LEU A 34 -18.08 -6.55 17.92
C LEU A 34 -17.91 -8.00 17.47
N SER A 35 -17.76 -8.94 18.40
CA SER A 35 -17.68 -10.38 18.11
C SER A 35 -18.93 -10.86 17.36
N ALA A 36 -20.12 -10.41 17.77
CA ALA A 36 -21.36 -10.73 17.05
C ALA A 36 -21.42 -10.12 15.64
N MET A 37 -20.83 -8.94 15.42
CA MET A 37 -20.70 -8.37 14.08
C MET A 37 -19.70 -9.16 13.23
N CYS A 38 -18.54 -9.52 13.80
CA CYS A 38 -17.51 -10.34 13.14
C CYS A 38 -18.09 -11.68 12.69
N GLY A 39 -18.79 -12.38 13.60
CA GLY A 39 -19.48 -13.63 13.29
C GLY A 39 -20.69 -13.49 12.36
N ALA A 40 -21.19 -12.28 12.11
CA ALA A 40 -22.21 -12.07 11.07
C ALA A 40 -21.57 -11.88 9.69
N VAL A 41 -20.38 -11.26 9.61
CA VAL A 41 -19.69 -11.07 8.33
C VAL A 41 -18.95 -12.33 7.87
N ILE A 42 -18.43 -13.15 8.81
CA ILE A 42 -17.86 -14.47 8.53
C ILE A 42 -18.44 -15.46 9.56
N PRO A 43 -19.61 -16.07 9.27
CA PRO A 43 -20.30 -16.95 10.19
C PRO A 43 -19.77 -18.37 10.19
N SER A 44 -20.04 -19.10 11.26
CA SER A 44 -20.06 -20.56 11.26
C SER A 44 -21.28 -21.05 10.46
N VAL A 45 -21.05 -21.94 9.50
CA VAL A 45 -22.09 -22.54 8.65
C VAL A 45 -22.14 -24.04 8.93
N PRO A 46 -23.30 -24.59 9.36
CA PRO A 46 -23.46 -26.02 9.58
C PRO A 46 -23.21 -26.84 8.31
N VAL A 47 -22.66 -28.04 8.49
CA VAL A 47 -22.26 -28.95 7.41
C VAL A 47 -23.43 -29.36 6.52
N ASP A 48 -24.62 -29.52 7.11
CA ASP A 48 -25.83 -29.92 6.39
C ASP A 48 -26.22 -28.91 5.31
N LYS A 49 -25.96 -27.61 5.55
CA LYS A 49 -26.17 -26.53 4.58
C LYS A 49 -25.09 -26.47 3.50
N ILE A 50 -23.95 -27.16 3.66
CA ILE A 50 -22.88 -27.20 2.65
C ILE A 50 -23.33 -28.00 1.44
N HIS A 51 -24.07 -29.09 1.61
CA HIS A 51 -24.56 -29.92 0.50
C HIS A 51 -25.56 -29.18 -0.39
N GLU A 52 -26.48 -28.43 0.22
CA GLU A 52 -27.44 -27.56 -0.49
C GLU A 52 -26.74 -26.46 -1.29
N VAL A 53 -25.64 -25.92 -0.76
CA VAL A 53 -24.90 -24.81 -1.35
C VAL A 53 -23.89 -25.26 -2.41
N THR A 54 -23.17 -26.35 -2.18
CA THR A 54 -22.10 -26.83 -3.09
C THR A 54 -22.63 -27.73 -4.20
N GLY A 55 -23.86 -28.25 -4.08
CA GLY A 55 -24.46 -29.17 -5.04
C GLY A 55 -23.72 -30.51 -5.18
N LYS A 56 -22.79 -30.81 -4.26
CA LYS A 56 -22.01 -32.06 -4.25
C LYS A 56 -22.60 -33.05 -3.26
N GLN A 57 -22.76 -34.29 -3.71
CA GLN A 57 -23.29 -35.40 -2.90
C GLN A 57 -22.22 -36.06 -2.00
N ASP A 58 -20.94 -35.89 -2.32
CA ASP A 58 -19.84 -36.43 -1.51
C ASP A 58 -19.63 -35.65 -0.20
N PRO A 59 -19.30 -36.32 0.91
CA PRO A 59 -19.01 -35.65 2.18
C PRO A 59 -17.82 -34.68 2.02
N PRO A 60 -17.91 -33.45 2.57
CA PRO A 60 -16.84 -32.48 2.47
C PRO A 60 -15.56 -33.00 3.14
N SER A 61 -14.39 -32.65 2.59
CA SER A 61 -13.12 -32.97 3.26
C SER A 61 -13.07 -32.32 4.65
N LYS A 62 -12.34 -32.92 5.61
CA LYS A 62 -12.18 -32.36 6.97
C LYS A 62 -11.69 -30.90 6.98
N THR A 63 -10.84 -30.53 6.03
CA THR A 63 -10.36 -29.15 5.88
C THR A 63 -11.46 -28.20 5.44
N LEU A 64 -12.33 -28.64 4.53
CA LEU A 64 -13.46 -27.86 4.06
C LEU A 64 -14.52 -27.69 5.16
N GLU A 65 -14.84 -28.77 5.87
CA GLU A 65 -15.72 -28.76 7.03
C GLU A 65 -15.24 -27.78 8.11
N ALA A 66 -13.96 -27.88 8.51
CA ALA A 66 -13.37 -26.96 9.48
C ALA A 66 -13.43 -25.49 9.02
N PHE A 67 -13.24 -25.23 7.73
CA PHE A 67 -13.37 -23.87 7.18
C PHE A 67 -14.80 -23.34 7.28
N TYR A 68 -15.82 -24.14 6.97
CA TYR A 68 -17.22 -23.72 7.08
C TYR A 68 -17.66 -23.52 8.53
N LEU A 69 -17.20 -24.39 9.45
CA LEU A 69 -17.51 -24.28 10.88
C LEU A 69 -16.82 -23.10 11.58
N ALA A 70 -15.69 -22.61 11.05
CA ALA A 70 -14.98 -21.47 11.63
C ALA A 70 -15.74 -20.15 11.46
N SER A 71 -15.72 -19.30 12.50
CA SER A 71 -16.37 -17.99 12.54
C SER A 71 -15.39 -16.90 12.94
N ALA A 72 -15.56 -15.68 12.41
CA ALA A 72 -14.78 -14.53 12.90
C ALA A 72 -15.24 -14.02 14.27
N SER A 73 -16.28 -14.61 14.87
CA SER A 73 -16.58 -14.41 16.29
C SER A 73 -15.60 -15.11 17.22
N ASP A 74 -14.85 -16.09 16.70
CA ASP A 74 -14.00 -16.97 17.50
C ASP A 74 -12.72 -16.25 17.93
N PHE A 75 -12.26 -16.52 19.15
CA PHE A 75 -11.03 -15.94 19.66
C PHE A 75 -9.82 -16.42 18.82
N PRO A 76 -8.86 -15.54 18.47
CA PRO A 76 -8.70 -14.14 18.91
C PRO A 76 -9.17 -13.07 17.91
N VAL A 77 -9.99 -13.42 16.92
CA VAL A 77 -10.27 -12.52 15.77
C VAL A 77 -10.90 -11.18 16.19
N PRO A 78 -11.93 -11.12 17.07
CA PRO A 78 -12.52 -9.85 17.48
C PRO A 78 -11.54 -8.93 18.23
N ASP A 79 -10.66 -9.50 19.07
CA ASP A 79 -9.67 -8.75 19.85
C ASP A 79 -8.59 -8.14 18.94
N GLU A 80 -8.11 -8.90 17.95
CA GLU A 80 -7.20 -8.38 16.92
C GLU A 80 -7.87 -7.30 16.05
N VAL A 81 -9.14 -7.47 15.68
CA VAL A 81 -9.91 -6.43 14.96
C VAL A 81 -9.97 -5.14 15.78
N ALA A 82 -10.25 -5.24 17.09
CA ALA A 82 -10.28 -4.08 17.98
C ALA A 82 -8.90 -3.42 18.13
N ASP A 83 -7.83 -4.21 18.23
CA ASP A 83 -6.45 -3.71 18.33
C ASP A 83 -6.05 -2.94 17.06
N VAL A 84 -6.30 -3.51 15.88
CA VAL A 84 -6.01 -2.85 14.59
C VAL A 84 -6.83 -1.57 14.42
N LEU A 85 -8.11 -1.60 14.78
CA LEU A 85 -9.00 -0.43 14.73
C LEU A 85 -8.43 0.75 15.53
N VAL A 86 -7.99 0.49 16.77
CA VAL A 86 -7.49 1.53 17.67
C VAL A 86 -6.07 1.98 17.27
N LYS A 87 -5.21 1.06 16.84
CA LYS A 87 -3.82 1.36 16.43
C LYS A 87 -3.71 2.14 15.14
N ASN A 88 -4.69 2.07 14.24
CA ASN A 88 -4.70 2.83 13.00
C ASN A 88 -4.99 4.34 13.20
N ARG A 89 -5.27 4.79 14.44
CA ARG A 89 -5.32 6.22 14.86
C ARG A 89 -6.29 7.12 14.08
N ILE A 90 -7.33 6.58 13.45
CA ILE A 90 -8.44 7.38 12.90
C ILE A 90 -9.47 7.59 14.03
N THR A 91 -9.23 8.58 14.89
CA THR A 91 -9.97 8.80 16.13
C THR A 91 -11.48 8.85 15.95
N GLU A 92 -12.00 9.52 14.91
CA GLU A 92 -13.45 9.61 14.67
C GLU A 92 -14.05 8.27 14.26
N ALA A 93 -13.32 7.46 13.49
CA ALA A 93 -13.77 6.12 13.13
C ALA A 93 -13.84 5.23 14.38
N VAL A 94 -12.83 5.31 15.27
CA VAL A 94 -12.83 4.60 16.55
C VAL A 94 -14.02 5.04 17.41
N ILE A 95 -14.23 6.34 17.59
CA ILE A 95 -15.36 6.89 18.37
C ILE A 95 -16.69 6.42 17.78
N LEU A 96 -16.86 6.53 16.46
CA LEU A 96 -18.08 6.13 15.78
C LEU A 96 -18.38 4.64 15.99
N VAL A 97 -17.38 3.77 15.76
CA VAL A 97 -17.53 2.32 15.98
C VAL A 97 -17.91 2.06 17.43
N ARG A 98 -17.23 2.67 18.41
CA ARG A 98 -17.53 2.49 19.84
C ARG A 98 -18.97 2.89 20.20
N VAL A 99 -19.44 4.04 19.72
CA VAL A 99 -20.82 4.50 19.96
C VAL A 99 -21.83 3.48 19.41
N ILE A 100 -21.61 2.98 18.19
CA ILE A 100 -22.50 1.97 17.60
C ILE A 100 -22.43 0.65 18.37
N LEU A 101 -21.24 0.17 18.75
CA LEU A 101 -21.07 -1.06 19.53
C LEU A 101 -21.75 -0.98 20.91
N TRP A 102 -21.63 0.18 21.58
CA TRP A 102 -22.29 0.45 22.84
C TRP A 102 -23.83 0.44 22.68
N LEU A 103 -24.37 1.10 21.66
CA LEU A 103 -25.82 1.08 21.39
C LEU A 103 -26.31 -0.37 21.13
N LEU A 104 -25.59 -1.13 20.31
CA LEU A 104 -25.89 -2.55 20.02
C LEU A 104 -25.81 -3.47 21.26
N SER A 105 -25.09 -3.05 22.30
CA SER A 105 -25.02 -3.81 23.57
C SER A 105 -26.32 -3.69 24.41
N THR A 106 -27.17 -2.72 24.08
CA THR A 106 -28.45 -2.45 24.77
C THR A 106 -29.63 -2.88 23.90
N ARG A 107 -30.77 -3.22 24.52
CA ARG A 107 -31.99 -3.58 23.78
C ARG A 107 -32.57 -2.40 23.00
N LEU A 108 -32.67 -1.24 23.65
CA LEU A 108 -33.19 -0.02 23.02
C LEU A 108 -32.30 0.46 21.88
N GLY A 109 -30.98 0.46 22.06
CA GLY A 109 -30.04 0.80 20.98
C GLY A 109 -30.08 -0.22 19.84
N THR A 110 -30.22 -1.52 20.14
CA THR A 110 -30.43 -2.54 19.09
C THR A 110 -31.73 -2.30 18.33
N LEU A 111 -32.84 -1.98 19.00
CA LEU A 111 -34.09 -1.60 18.33
C LEU A 111 -33.91 -0.35 17.45
N LEU A 112 -33.21 0.66 17.95
CA LEU A 112 -32.93 1.89 17.21
C LEU A 112 -32.14 1.62 15.92
N LEU A 113 -31.07 0.82 16.01
CA LEU A 113 -30.14 0.61 14.90
C LEU A 113 -30.51 -0.54 13.95
N CYS A 114 -31.22 -1.55 14.45
CA CYS A 114 -31.62 -2.75 13.69
C CYS A 114 -33.11 -2.72 13.28
N GLY A 115 -33.93 -1.86 13.90
CA GLY A 115 -35.36 -1.80 13.66
C GLY A 115 -36.09 -3.08 14.06
N THR A 116 -37.18 -3.40 13.35
CA THR A 116 -38.05 -4.54 13.65
C THR A 116 -37.36 -5.92 13.58
N LEU A 117 -36.17 -6.01 12.95
CA LEU A 117 -35.37 -7.24 12.93
C LEU A 117 -34.94 -7.68 14.35
N SER A 118 -34.87 -6.76 15.32
CA SER A 118 -34.52 -7.08 16.71
C SER A 118 -35.69 -7.59 17.55
N ILE A 119 -36.93 -7.51 17.07
CA ILE A 119 -38.12 -7.88 17.85
C ILE A 119 -38.29 -9.42 17.89
N CYS A 120 -38.52 -9.99 19.07
CA CYS A 120 -38.80 -11.41 19.27
C CYS A 120 -40.17 -11.65 19.92
N GLY A 121 -40.73 -12.84 19.71
CA GLY A 121 -42.07 -13.21 20.17
C GLY A 121 -42.18 -13.59 21.66
N HIS A 122 -41.08 -13.51 22.41
CA HIS A 122 -41.03 -13.87 23.83
C HIS A 122 -40.27 -12.80 24.61
N ALA A 123 -40.57 -12.64 25.90
CA ALA A 123 -39.82 -11.72 26.76
C ALA A 123 -38.30 -11.99 26.65
N PRO A 124 -37.45 -10.96 26.52
CA PRO A 124 -37.71 -9.52 26.71
C PRO A 124 -38.21 -8.76 25.46
N TYR A 125 -38.75 -9.46 24.45
CA TYR A 125 -39.34 -8.96 23.19
C TYR A 125 -38.39 -8.21 22.24
N ILE A 126 -37.19 -7.83 22.71
CA ILE A 126 -36.15 -7.20 21.90
C ILE A 126 -34.82 -7.89 22.22
N PHE A 127 -34.17 -8.41 21.17
CA PHE A 127 -32.81 -8.92 21.27
C PHE A 127 -31.81 -7.79 21.53
N LYS A 128 -30.79 -8.05 22.36
CA LYS A 128 -29.51 -7.36 22.17
C LYS A 128 -28.87 -7.90 20.89
N PHE A 129 -28.01 -7.12 20.23
CA PHE A 129 -27.44 -7.55 18.96
C PHE A 129 -26.74 -8.92 19.03
N LYS A 130 -25.97 -9.17 20.10
CA LYS A 130 -25.28 -10.46 20.30
C LYS A 130 -26.19 -11.68 20.42
N ASP A 131 -27.41 -11.48 20.92
CA ASP A 131 -28.39 -12.54 21.16
C ASP A 131 -29.31 -12.76 19.94
N MET A 132 -29.17 -11.92 18.91
CA MET A 132 -29.97 -11.98 17.70
C MET A 132 -29.55 -13.18 16.82
N PRO A 133 -30.51 -13.96 16.27
CA PRO A 133 -30.22 -15.02 15.31
C PRO A 133 -29.34 -14.53 14.16
N LEU A 134 -28.45 -15.40 13.67
CA LEU A 134 -27.46 -15.06 12.65
C LEU A 134 -28.10 -14.47 11.40
N GLU A 135 -29.16 -15.09 10.90
CA GLU A 135 -29.87 -14.68 9.68
C GLU A 135 -30.43 -13.26 9.80
N ARG A 136 -30.81 -12.85 11.02
CA ARG A 136 -31.29 -11.49 11.29
C ARG A 136 -30.13 -10.51 11.41
N ARG A 137 -29.01 -10.89 12.03
CA ARG A 137 -27.78 -10.07 12.06
C ARG A 137 -27.24 -9.82 10.66
N GLU A 138 -27.20 -10.82 9.80
CA GLU A 138 -26.80 -10.66 8.40
C GLU A 138 -27.72 -9.68 7.66
N LYS A 139 -29.05 -9.81 7.81
CA LYS A 139 -30.01 -8.86 7.20
C LYS A 139 -29.82 -7.43 7.69
N VAL A 140 -29.46 -7.23 8.97
CA VAL A 140 -29.10 -5.90 9.48
C VAL A 140 -27.88 -5.36 8.75
N MET A 141 -26.81 -6.14 8.60
CA MET A 141 -25.60 -5.72 7.90
C MET A 141 -25.85 -5.42 6.42
N GLN A 142 -26.66 -6.23 5.74
CA GLN A 142 -27.10 -5.98 4.37
C GLN A 142 -27.86 -4.65 4.24
N ARG A 143 -28.73 -4.34 5.20
CA ARG A 143 -29.45 -3.06 5.25
C ARG A 143 -28.49 -1.89 5.49
N TRP A 144 -27.51 -2.05 6.37
CA TRP A 144 -26.49 -1.02 6.63
C TRP A 144 -25.61 -0.80 5.39
N ASN A 145 -25.28 -1.84 4.64
CA ASN A 145 -24.53 -1.73 3.40
C ASN A 145 -25.25 -0.83 2.36
N LYS A 146 -26.59 -0.89 2.29
CA LYS A 146 -27.42 -0.16 1.33
C LYS A 146 -27.98 1.19 1.83
N THR A 147 -27.74 1.58 3.08
CA THR A 147 -28.37 2.77 3.68
C THR A 147 -27.88 4.08 3.04
N ARG A 148 -28.82 4.95 2.65
CA ARG A 148 -28.51 6.23 1.95
C ARG A 148 -28.36 7.41 2.90
N LEU A 149 -29.26 7.52 3.89
CA LEU A 149 -29.41 8.71 4.75
C LEU A 149 -28.63 8.60 6.06
N PHE A 150 -28.32 7.37 6.51
CA PHE A 150 -27.62 7.13 7.76
C PHE A 150 -26.28 6.44 7.51
N PHE A 151 -25.44 7.11 6.70
CA PHE A 151 -24.12 6.63 6.28
C PHE A 151 -23.19 6.20 7.44
N PRO A 152 -23.30 6.69 8.70
CA PRO A 152 -22.45 6.19 9.78
C PRO A 152 -22.58 4.68 10.01
N LEU A 153 -23.77 4.09 9.83
CA LEU A 153 -23.93 2.62 9.93
C LEU A 153 -23.24 1.88 8.80
N ARG A 154 -23.27 2.43 7.58
CA ARG A 154 -22.53 1.89 6.44
C ARG A 154 -21.03 1.94 6.70
N VAL A 155 -20.52 3.05 7.25
CA VAL A 155 -19.11 3.18 7.62
C VAL A 155 -18.72 2.14 8.65
N VAL A 156 -19.51 1.95 9.72
CA VAL A 156 -19.23 0.94 10.76
C VAL A 156 -19.29 -0.48 10.19
N PHE A 157 -20.29 -0.80 9.36
CA PHE A 157 -20.34 -2.08 8.63
C PHE A 157 -19.05 -2.29 7.82
N MET A 158 -18.61 -1.29 7.05
CA MET A 158 -17.44 -1.42 6.19
C MET A 158 -16.14 -1.59 6.97
N VAL A 159 -15.93 -0.82 8.04
CA VAL A 159 -14.76 -0.95 8.91
C VAL A 159 -14.71 -2.35 9.51
N VAL A 160 -15.82 -2.82 10.12
CA VAL A 160 -15.86 -4.16 10.72
C VAL A 160 -15.68 -5.25 9.66
N LYS A 161 -16.32 -5.12 8.49
CA LYS A 161 -16.16 -6.05 7.37
C LYS A 161 -14.69 -6.14 6.96
N ILE A 162 -14.05 -5.02 6.65
CA ILE A 162 -12.66 -5.00 6.15
C ILE A 162 -11.70 -5.59 7.17
N LEU A 163 -11.77 -5.14 8.42
CA LEU A 163 -10.86 -5.60 9.47
C LEU A 163 -11.09 -7.07 9.81
N SER A 164 -12.34 -7.53 9.91
CA SER A 164 -12.63 -8.93 10.22
C SER A 164 -12.11 -9.87 9.14
N HIS A 165 -12.32 -9.53 7.86
CA HIS A 165 -11.82 -10.34 6.75
C HIS A 165 -10.30 -10.31 6.69
N PHE A 166 -9.69 -9.13 6.81
CA PHE A 166 -8.25 -9.02 6.79
C PHE A 166 -7.61 -9.85 7.90
N VAL A 167 -8.07 -9.70 9.15
CA VAL A 167 -7.55 -10.44 10.30
C VAL A 167 -7.79 -11.94 10.14
N PHE A 168 -9.01 -12.38 9.84
CA PHE A 168 -9.37 -13.81 9.77
C PHE A 168 -8.50 -14.59 8.78
N TYR A 169 -8.15 -13.97 7.64
CA TYR A 169 -7.36 -14.62 6.58
C TYR A 169 -5.85 -14.34 6.63
N SER A 170 -5.39 -13.41 7.49
CA SER A 170 -3.95 -13.11 7.66
C SER A 170 -3.38 -13.57 8.99
N LEU A 171 -4.21 -13.84 10.00
CA LEU A 171 -3.77 -14.27 11.32
C LEU A 171 -3.12 -15.66 11.23
N THR A 172 -1.91 -15.78 11.76
CA THR A 172 -1.16 -17.03 11.76
C THR A 172 -0.82 -17.49 13.17
N ASN A 173 -0.66 -18.80 13.34
CA ASN A 173 -0.10 -19.41 14.54
C ASN A 173 1.44 -19.24 14.59
N GLU A 174 2.08 -19.78 15.63
CA GLU A 174 3.55 -19.77 15.83
C GLU A 174 4.34 -20.44 14.69
N LYS A 175 3.70 -21.31 13.91
CA LYS A 175 4.27 -21.98 12.74
C LYS A 175 4.10 -21.15 11.45
N SER A 176 3.58 -19.91 11.55
CA SER A 176 3.22 -19.06 10.42
C SER A 176 2.17 -19.67 9.50
N GLU A 177 1.24 -20.43 10.07
CA GLU A 177 0.14 -21.07 9.35
C GLU A 177 -1.19 -20.44 9.73
N ASN A 178 -2.08 -20.28 8.75
CA ASN A 178 -3.49 -20.01 9.00
C ASN A 178 -4.30 -21.30 8.73
N PRO A 179 -5.21 -21.70 9.63
CA PRO A 179 -5.95 -22.96 9.52
C PRO A 179 -6.87 -23.04 8.30
N HIS A 180 -7.19 -21.91 7.67
CA HIS A 180 -8.14 -21.83 6.55
C HIS A 180 -7.45 -21.91 5.19
N TRP A 181 -6.18 -21.52 5.07
CA TRP A 181 -5.48 -21.41 3.78
C TRP A 181 -5.52 -22.67 2.92
N LYS A 182 -5.42 -23.85 3.54
CA LYS A 182 -5.50 -25.13 2.83
C LYS A 182 -6.85 -25.32 2.11
N ALA A 183 -7.96 -24.89 2.71
CA ALA A 183 -9.28 -24.93 2.04
C ALA A 183 -9.36 -23.96 0.86
N LEU A 184 -8.63 -22.85 0.90
CA LEU A 184 -8.61 -21.83 -0.17
C LEU A 184 -7.68 -22.21 -1.33
N GLY A 185 -6.94 -23.32 -1.20
CA GLY A 185 -5.85 -23.67 -2.11
C GLY A 185 -4.68 -22.67 -2.06
N TYR A 186 -4.51 -21.97 -0.94
CA TYR A 186 -3.38 -21.08 -0.70
C TYR A 186 -2.27 -21.83 0.04
N THR A 187 -1.11 -21.90 -0.57
CA THR A 187 0.08 -22.51 0.01
C THR A 187 1.25 -21.57 -0.15
N LEU A 188 1.92 -21.27 0.95
CA LEU A 188 3.18 -20.55 0.90
C LEU A 188 4.26 -21.47 0.32
N PRO A 189 5.08 -20.99 -0.63
CA PRO A 189 6.20 -21.76 -1.16
C PRO A 189 7.10 -22.28 -0.04
N SER A 190 7.57 -23.52 -0.16
CA SER A 190 8.64 -24.04 0.70
C SER A 190 9.91 -23.24 0.43
N ILE A 191 10.31 -22.39 1.38
CA ILE A 191 11.61 -21.75 1.33
C ILE A 191 12.63 -22.88 1.57
N GLN A 192 13.48 -23.19 0.58
CA GLN A 192 14.45 -24.29 0.65
C GLN A 192 15.17 -24.33 2.02
N GLU A 193 15.20 -25.54 2.61
CA GLU A 193 15.56 -25.87 4.00
C GLU A 193 17.02 -25.54 4.40
N GLU A 194 17.91 -25.25 3.46
CA GLU A 194 19.31 -24.95 3.78
C GLU A 194 19.61 -23.45 3.69
N LYS A 195 19.18 -22.67 4.68
CA LYS A 195 19.75 -21.33 4.89
C LYS A 195 20.57 -21.31 6.17
N ALA A 196 21.87 -21.56 6.03
CA ALA A 196 22.88 -21.25 7.05
C ALA A 196 22.68 -19.81 7.57
N ALA A 197 23.09 -19.57 8.82
CA ALA A 197 23.00 -18.28 9.49
C ALA A 197 23.48 -17.14 8.55
N PRO A 198 22.77 -15.99 8.48
CA PRO A 198 23.11 -14.94 7.54
C PRO A 198 24.55 -14.47 7.75
N THR A 199 25.34 -14.53 6.69
CA THR A 199 26.68 -13.97 6.61
C THR A 199 26.61 -12.46 6.37
N THR A 200 27.73 -11.75 6.51
CA THR A 200 27.81 -10.32 6.15
C THR A 200 27.52 -10.04 4.68
N ALA A 201 27.73 -11.01 3.78
CA ALA A 201 27.34 -10.92 2.38
C ALA A 201 25.81 -10.96 2.18
N ASP A 202 25.07 -11.56 3.11
CA ASP A 202 23.61 -11.68 3.07
C ASP A 202 22.87 -10.42 3.52
N ARG A 203 23.57 -9.48 4.17
CA ARG A 203 23.01 -8.21 4.66
C ARG A 203 23.87 -7.02 4.21
N PRO A 204 23.75 -6.59 2.94
CA PRO A 204 24.68 -5.63 2.33
C PRO A 204 24.72 -4.25 2.99
N LEU A 205 23.69 -3.87 3.76
CA LEU A 205 23.65 -2.56 4.43
C LEU A 205 24.27 -2.57 5.83
N ASN A 206 24.56 -3.74 6.43
CA ASN A 206 24.97 -3.85 7.83
C ASN A 206 26.17 -2.96 8.20
N LYS A 207 27.13 -2.77 7.28
CA LYS A 207 28.31 -1.92 7.52
C LYS A 207 27.91 -0.47 7.88
N GLY A 208 26.90 0.08 7.21
CA GLY A 208 26.41 1.45 7.41
C GLY A 208 25.15 1.55 8.27
N LEU A 209 24.57 0.42 8.71
CA LEU A 209 23.29 0.40 9.41
C LEU A 209 23.44 0.67 10.91
N ILE A 210 22.52 1.45 11.48
CA ILE A 210 22.31 1.63 12.92
C ILE A 210 20.83 1.41 13.20
N GLU A 211 20.51 0.35 13.96
CA GLU A 211 19.12 -0.06 14.27
C GLU A 211 18.68 0.51 15.63
N SER A 212 18.16 1.74 15.62
CA SER A 212 17.96 2.51 16.86
C SER A 212 16.94 1.91 17.82
N VAL A 213 16.07 1.03 17.33
CA VAL A 213 15.05 0.33 18.14
C VAL A 213 15.65 -0.71 19.08
N THR A 214 16.86 -1.21 18.77
CA THR A 214 17.54 -2.26 19.56
C THR A 214 18.57 -1.72 20.56
N LEU A 215 18.84 -0.41 20.51
CA LEU A 215 19.95 0.21 21.23
C LEU A 215 19.44 1.14 22.33
N ASP A 216 20.11 1.11 23.47
CA ASP A 216 19.96 2.13 24.51
C ASP A 216 20.77 3.40 24.17
N ASP A 217 20.58 4.46 24.97
CA ASP A 217 21.27 5.74 24.81
C ASP A 217 22.80 5.59 24.67
N LYS A 218 23.44 4.72 25.46
CA LYS A 218 24.90 4.57 25.49
C LYS A 218 25.42 3.82 24.26
N SER A 219 24.76 2.72 23.92
CA SER A 219 25.12 1.84 22.80
C SER A 219 24.93 2.57 21.46
N LEU A 220 23.88 3.38 21.34
CA LEU A 220 23.64 4.19 20.15
C LEU A 220 24.76 5.21 19.90
N LEU A 221 25.27 5.85 20.96
CA LEU A 221 26.42 6.76 20.85
C LEU A 221 27.69 6.05 20.42
N GLN A 222 27.94 4.87 20.97
CA GLN A 222 29.09 4.05 20.60
C GLN A 222 29.01 3.64 19.12
N GLU A 223 27.83 3.29 18.62
CA GLU A 223 27.61 2.98 17.19
C GLU A 223 27.84 4.19 16.28
N PHE A 224 27.36 5.38 16.65
CA PHE A 224 27.66 6.58 15.86
C PHE A 224 29.16 6.90 15.83
N ALA A 225 29.84 6.81 16.98
CA ALA A 225 31.27 7.05 17.07
C ALA A 225 32.10 6.00 16.30
N SER A 226 31.72 4.71 16.38
CA SER A 226 32.40 3.62 15.68
C SER A 226 32.31 3.76 14.15
N LYS A 227 31.25 4.39 13.66
CA LYS A 227 31.07 4.74 12.24
C LYS A 227 31.64 6.11 11.85
N GLY A 228 32.43 6.74 12.72
CA GLY A 228 33.19 7.96 12.41
C GLY A 228 32.36 9.25 12.40
N LEU A 229 31.18 9.25 13.03
CA LEU A 229 30.38 10.46 13.24
C LEU A 229 30.80 11.18 14.51
N GLN A 230 30.87 12.50 14.43
CA GLN A 230 31.10 13.34 15.62
C GLN A 230 29.78 13.46 16.39
N VAL A 231 29.80 13.03 17.65
CA VAL A 231 28.64 13.10 18.53
C VAL A 231 28.95 13.93 19.76
N THR A 232 28.08 14.88 20.06
CA THR A 232 28.13 15.68 21.28
C THR A 232 26.79 15.59 21.99
N GLN A 233 26.78 15.72 23.31
CA GLN A 233 25.55 15.72 24.10
C GLN A 233 25.22 17.15 24.50
N ASP A 234 23.99 17.59 24.23
CA ASP A 234 23.42 18.79 24.80
C ASP A 234 22.56 18.41 26.01
N ALA A 235 23.16 18.50 27.19
CA ALA A 235 22.51 18.18 28.45
C ALA A 235 21.30 19.08 28.76
N LYS A 236 21.24 20.30 28.22
CA LYS A 236 20.14 21.25 28.49
C LYS A 236 18.89 20.95 27.68
N SER A 237 19.05 20.54 26.42
CA SER A 237 17.94 20.19 25.54
C SER A 237 17.58 18.70 25.55
N ASN A 238 18.35 17.88 26.28
CA ASN A 238 18.23 16.42 26.30
C ASN A 238 18.35 15.80 24.89
N LEU A 239 19.29 16.32 24.09
CA LEU A 239 19.52 15.92 22.70
C LEU A 239 20.97 15.45 22.48
N TYR A 240 21.13 14.47 21.58
CA TYR A 240 22.42 14.15 20.98
C TYR A 240 22.58 14.90 19.66
N ARG A 241 23.71 15.57 19.48
CA ARG A 241 24.04 16.33 18.28
C ARG A 241 25.04 15.57 17.43
N ILE A 242 24.68 15.35 16.17
CA ILE A 242 25.48 14.64 15.17
C ILE A 242 25.72 15.57 13.99
N GLN A 243 26.95 15.61 13.46
CA GLN A 243 27.29 16.43 12.30
C GLN A 243 27.56 15.58 11.05
N CYS A 244 27.05 16.03 9.91
CA CYS A 244 27.28 15.44 8.60
C CYS A 244 27.26 16.51 7.51
N ASP A 245 27.59 16.16 6.26
CA ASP A 245 27.46 17.09 5.14
C ASP A 245 26.01 17.13 4.64
N ALA A 246 25.36 15.97 4.56
CA ALA A 246 23.97 15.85 4.12
C ALA A 246 23.16 14.87 4.97
N VAL A 247 21.96 15.28 5.36
CA VAL A 247 20.97 14.39 6.00
C VAL A 247 19.77 14.19 5.09
N ILE A 248 19.36 12.93 4.93
CA ILE A 248 18.27 12.50 4.04
C ILE A 248 17.21 11.82 4.89
N VAL A 249 15.98 12.33 4.86
CA VAL A 249 14.87 11.75 5.60
C VAL A 249 14.02 10.89 4.67
N GLY A 250 14.05 9.58 4.87
CA GLY A 250 13.40 8.56 4.05
C GLY A 250 14.37 7.83 3.13
N SER A 251 14.34 6.49 3.14
CA SER A 251 15.28 5.64 2.39
C SER A 251 14.71 5.11 1.06
N GLY A 252 13.52 5.56 0.67
CA GLY A 252 12.76 5.09 -0.50
C GLY A 252 13.38 5.44 -1.86
N CYS A 253 12.56 5.39 -2.92
CA CYS A 253 12.98 5.62 -4.31
C CYS A 253 13.91 6.84 -4.48
N GLY A 254 13.51 8.00 -3.94
CA GLY A 254 14.30 9.21 -4.10
C GLY A 254 15.47 9.30 -3.11
N GLY A 255 15.24 8.97 -1.84
CA GLY A 255 16.24 9.07 -0.78
C GLY A 255 17.43 8.11 -0.97
N GLY A 256 17.18 6.89 -1.43
CA GLY A 256 18.25 5.94 -1.74
C GLY A 256 19.16 6.42 -2.87
N VAL A 257 18.58 6.95 -3.95
CA VAL A 257 19.34 7.54 -5.07
C VAL A 257 20.14 8.73 -4.61
N ALA A 258 19.53 9.64 -3.84
CA ALA A 258 20.22 10.80 -3.30
C ALA A 258 21.39 10.41 -2.42
N ALA A 259 21.20 9.43 -1.52
CA ALA A 259 22.27 8.93 -0.66
C ALA A 259 23.46 8.41 -1.48
N ALA A 260 23.19 7.62 -2.53
CA ALA A 260 24.23 7.06 -3.40
C ALA A 260 25.01 8.15 -4.14
N VAL A 261 24.31 9.12 -4.74
CA VAL A 261 24.92 10.21 -5.51
C VAL A 261 25.80 11.11 -4.63
N LEU A 262 25.29 11.53 -3.46
CA LEU A 262 26.04 12.39 -2.55
C LEU A 262 27.24 11.64 -1.94
N ALA A 263 27.06 10.41 -1.46
CA ALA A 263 28.15 9.63 -0.85
C ALA A 263 29.26 9.30 -1.86
N LYS A 264 28.91 8.97 -3.11
CA LYS A 264 29.88 8.75 -4.19
C LYS A 264 30.75 9.98 -4.48
N ASN A 265 30.24 11.17 -4.21
CA ASN A 265 30.98 12.43 -4.34
C ASN A 265 31.78 12.81 -3.08
N GLY A 266 31.91 11.90 -2.09
CA GLY A 266 32.75 12.06 -0.91
C GLY A 266 32.09 12.76 0.27
N TYR A 267 30.79 13.08 0.20
CA TYR A 267 30.07 13.72 1.29
C TYR A 267 29.69 12.73 2.39
N LYS A 268 29.75 13.16 3.66
CA LYS A 268 29.25 12.39 4.80
C LYS A 268 27.72 12.44 4.83
N VAL A 269 27.09 11.31 4.52
CA VAL A 269 25.63 11.20 4.38
C VAL A 269 25.04 10.38 5.53
N ILE A 270 23.97 10.89 6.15
CA ILE A 270 23.10 10.12 7.05
C ILE A 270 21.70 10.02 6.45
N VAL A 271 21.19 8.80 6.33
CA VAL A 271 19.81 8.49 5.95
C VAL A 271 19.01 8.12 7.20
N VAL A 272 17.83 8.70 7.38
CA VAL A 272 16.92 8.42 8.49
C VAL A 272 15.70 7.68 7.96
N GLU A 273 15.40 6.49 8.49
CA GLU A 273 14.28 5.65 8.09
C GLU A 273 13.47 5.21 9.31
N LYS A 274 12.14 5.32 9.24
CA LYS A 274 11.26 4.92 10.34
C LYS A 274 11.00 3.41 10.36
N GLY A 275 11.06 2.76 9.19
CA GLY A 275 10.84 1.32 9.05
C GLY A 275 12.06 0.45 9.37
N ASN A 276 11.82 -0.86 9.38
CA ASN A 276 12.83 -1.88 9.64
C ASN A 276 13.59 -2.28 8.35
N TYR A 277 14.78 -2.87 8.50
CA TYR A 277 15.58 -3.43 7.40
C TYR A 277 15.42 -4.94 7.30
N PHE A 278 14.98 -5.41 6.14
CA PHE A 278 14.83 -6.83 5.82
C PHE A 278 15.59 -7.20 4.55
N THR A 279 15.95 -8.47 4.46
CA THR A 279 16.69 -9.08 3.35
C THR A 279 15.99 -10.34 2.85
N SER A 280 16.49 -10.93 1.76
CA SER A 280 15.91 -12.15 1.17
C SER A 280 15.83 -13.34 2.15
N LYS A 281 16.69 -13.39 3.17
CA LYS A 281 16.65 -14.42 4.23
C LYS A 281 15.64 -14.11 5.35
N ASP A 282 15.18 -12.86 5.45
CA ASP A 282 14.23 -12.41 6.47
C ASP A 282 12.78 -12.64 6.05
N TYR A 283 12.47 -12.53 4.76
CA TYR A 283 11.09 -12.59 4.26
C TYR A 283 10.46 -13.98 4.43
N THR A 284 9.23 -14.00 4.93
CA THR A 284 8.45 -15.20 5.25
C THR A 284 7.28 -15.43 4.29
N LEU A 285 6.95 -14.43 3.46
CA LEU A 285 5.79 -14.39 2.56
C LEU A 285 4.43 -14.39 3.26
N VAL A 286 4.41 -14.25 4.59
CA VAL A 286 3.19 -14.22 5.39
C VAL A 286 2.56 -12.83 5.30
N GLU A 287 1.38 -12.74 4.73
CA GLU A 287 0.70 -11.46 4.41
C GLU A 287 0.54 -10.55 5.63
N GLY A 288 -0.08 -11.00 6.72
CA GLY A 288 -0.42 -10.14 7.87
C GLY A 288 0.80 -9.44 8.52
N PRO A 289 1.78 -10.19 9.03
CA PRO A 289 3.00 -9.62 9.61
C PRO A 289 3.81 -8.79 8.61
N SER A 290 3.91 -9.23 7.35
CA SER A 290 4.61 -8.48 6.31
C SER A 290 3.97 -7.13 6.05
N MET A 291 2.64 -7.11 5.96
CA MET A 291 1.86 -5.89 5.80
C MET A 291 2.03 -4.95 6.99
N LYS A 292 1.92 -5.47 8.21
CA LYS A 292 2.09 -4.71 9.44
C LYS A 292 3.45 -4.01 9.54
N GLU A 293 4.53 -4.72 9.19
CA GLU A 293 5.90 -4.24 9.40
C GLU A 293 6.47 -3.43 8.23
N MET A 294 5.94 -3.61 7.01
CA MET A 294 6.49 -2.99 5.80
C MET A 294 5.57 -2.00 5.11
N TYR A 295 4.34 -1.80 5.60
CA TYR A 295 3.38 -0.87 5.02
C TYR A 295 2.86 0.15 6.02
N GLU A 296 2.57 1.36 5.53
CA GLU A 296 1.85 2.38 6.29
C GLU A 296 0.51 1.85 6.79
N SER A 297 0.22 2.04 8.08
CA SER A 297 -1.02 1.57 8.72
C SER A 297 -1.33 0.09 8.46
N GLY A 298 -0.30 -0.76 8.33
CA GLY A 298 -0.47 -2.18 8.00
C GLY A 298 -1.13 -2.44 6.65
N GLY A 299 -1.07 -1.47 5.73
CA GLY A 299 -1.73 -1.52 4.42
C GLY A 299 -3.23 -1.22 4.44
N ILE A 300 -3.75 -0.66 5.54
CA ILE A 300 -5.16 -0.26 5.71
C ILE A 300 -5.26 1.27 5.84
N LEU A 301 -4.58 2.01 4.96
CA LEU A 301 -4.69 3.47 4.85
C LEU A 301 -5.71 3.83 3.76
N CYS A 302 -6.56 4.83 3.99
CA CYS A 302 -7.53 5.27 2.99
C CYS A 302 -7.73 6.79 2.99
N THR A 303 -8.44 7.30 1.99
CA THR A 303 -8.92 8.68 1.97
C THR A 303 -9.97 8.92 3.05
N SER A 304 -10.12 10.16 3.51
CA SER A 304 -11.04 10.54 4.59
C SER A 304 -12.52 10.22 4.30
N ASP A 305 -12.88 10.11 3.01
CA ASP A 305 -14.21 9.71 2.54
C ASP A 305 -14.36 8.19 2.34
N ILE A 306 -13.31 7.43 2.65
CA ILE A 306 -13.21 5.97 2.57
C ILE A 306 -13.44 5.46 1.13
N THR A 307 -13.13 6.29 0.14
CA THR A 307 -13.34 5.94 -1.27
C THR A 307 -12.11 5.28 -1.89
N THR A 308 -10.89 5.65 -1.49
CA THR A 308 -9.65 5.11 -2.07
C THR A 308 -8.78 4.47 -0.99
N LEU A 309 -8.50 3.17 -1.12
CA LEU A 309 -7.48 2.46 -0.33
C LEU A 309 -6.09 2.78 -0.87
N ILE A 310 -5.17 3.14 0.00
CA ILE A 310 -3.82 3.60 -0.33
C ILE A 310 -2.82 2.62 0.28
N ILE A 311 -1.91 2.14 -0.56
CA ILE A 311 -0.85 1.23 -0.18
C ILE A 311 0.48 1.98 -0.33
N ALA A 312 1.22 2.14 0.77
CA ALA A 312 2.52 2.81 0.81
C ALA A 312 3.50 2.03 1.70
N GLY A 313 4.77 1.97 1.29
CA GLY A 313 5.81 1.23 2.01
C GLY A 313 6.40 2.00 3.19
N SER A 314 6.68 1.29 4.28
CA SER A 314 7.29 1.76 5.53
C SER A 314 8.37 0.79 5.99
N THR A 315 9.42 0.63 5.18
CA THR A 315 10.59 -0.25 5.42
C THR A 315 11.81 0.36 4.74
N VAL A 316 13.02 -0.09 5.05
CA VAL A 316 14.23 0.34 4.31
C VAL A 316 14.05 0.04 2.83
N GLY A 317 14.24 1.07 2.00
CA GLY A 317 13.96 1.05 0.57
C GLY A 317 12.54 1.49 0.18
N GLY A 318 11.68 1.75 1.18
CA GLY A 318 10.32 2.27 1.03
C GLY A 318 9.48 1.44 0.06
N GLY A 319 8.67 2.12 -0.77
CA GLY A 319 7.85 1.47 -1.78
C GLY A 319 8.63 0.63 -2.80
N SER A 320 9.93 0.90 -3.04
CA SER A 320 10.72 0.10 -3.99
C SER A 320 11.06 -1.30 -3.48
N ALA A 321 11.09 -1.49 -2.15
CA ALA A 321 11.34 -2.78 -1.52
C ALA A 321 10.14 -3.75 -1.68
N ILE A 322 8.92 -3.20 -1.76
CA ILE A 322 7.64 -3.95 -1.72
C ILE A 322 6.74 -3.75 -2.96
N ASN A 323 7.21 -3.07 -4.00
CA ASN A 323 6.40 -2.92 -5.22
C ASN A 323 6.44 -4.18 -6.10
N TRP A 324 5.71 -4.12 -7.21
CA TRP A 324 5.46 -5.25 -8.11
C TRP A 324 6.43 -5.31 -9.30
N SER A 325 7.63 -4.74 -9.15
CA SER A 325 8.75 -4.77 -10.10
C SER A 325 8.60 -4.00 -11.42
N ALA A 326 7.43 -3.46 -11.77
CA ALA A 326 7.21 -2.74 -13.02
C ALA A 326 8.11 -1.50 -13.19
N CYS A 327 8.76 -1.39 -14.35
CA CYS A 327 9.75 -0.38 -14.71
C CYS A 327 9.42 0.26 -16.07
N ILE A 328 8.34 1.04 -16.13
CA ILE A 328 7.91 1.70 -17.37
C ILE A 328 8.53 3.11 -17.43
N LYS A 329 9.20 3.44 -18.54
CA LYS A 329 9.79 4.77 -18.75
C LYS A 329 8.72 5.85 -18.72
N THR A 330 9.12 7.05 -18.29
CA THR A 330 8.24 8.23 -18.32
C THR A 330 7.78 8.50 -19.74
N PRO A 331 6.46 8.58 -20.00
CA PRO A 331 5.94 8.82 -21.34
C PRO A 331 6.40 10.17 -21.92
N ASP A 332 6.71 10.21 -23.22
CA ASP A 332 7.22 11.41 -23.89
C ASP A 332 6.24 12.60 -23.84
N ASN A 333 4.94 12.33 -23.90
CA ASN A 333 3.92 13.35 -23.76
C ASN A 333 3.90 13.99 -22.36
N VAL A 334 4.15 13.19 -21.31
CA VAL A 334 4.29 13.68 -19.94
C VAL A 334 5.56 14.50 -19.77
N LEU A 335 6.67 14.08 -20.40
CA LEU A 335 7.90 14.88 -20.41
C LEU A 335 7.70 16.22 -21.12
N SER A 336 6.99 16.22 -22.26
CA SER A 336 6.66 17.45 -22.99
C SER A 336 5.74 18.38 -22.18
N GLU A 337 4.73 17.83 -21.50
CA GLU A 337 3.86 18.58 -20.57
C GLU A 337 4.69 19.24 -19.47
N TRP A 338 5.53 18.47 -18.79
CA TRP A 338 6.34 18.99 -17.68
C TRP A 338 7.41 19.98 -18.15
N GLY A 339 8.08 19.69 -19.26
CA GLY A 339 9.13 20.52 -19.83
C GLY A 339 8.60 21.84 -20.39
N LYS A 340 7.73 21.76 -21.39
CA LYS A 340 7.28 22.91 -22.18
C LYS A 340 6.12 23.66 -21.52
N GLU A 341 5.07 22.97 -21.12
CA GLU A 341 3.85 23.60 -20.62
C GLU A 341 4.01 24.11 -19.18
N ASN A 342 4.69 23.33 -18.34
CA ASN A 342 4.95 23.71 -16.94
C ASN A 342 6.23 24.53 -16.77
N GLY A 343 7.05 24.67 -17.82
CA GLY A 343 8.27 25.47 -17.83
C GLY A 343 9.41 24.87 -16.99
N LEU A 344 9.50 23.55 -16.90
CA LEU A 344 10.50 22.84 -16.11
C LEU A 344 11.54 22.20 -17.03
N ALA A 345 12.53 23.00 -17.44
CA ALA A 345 13.56 22.65 -18.41
C ALA A 345 14.31 21.33 -18.14
N LEU A 346 14.30 20.83 -16.90
CA LEU A 346 14.85 19.53 -16.56
C LEU A 346 14.29 18.40 -17.45
N PHE A 347 12.97 18.40 -17.71
CA PHE A 347 12.32 17.27 -18.39
C PHE A 347 12.54 17.24 -19.90
N ASP A 348 12.84 18.39 -20.51
CA ASP A 348 13.26 18.48 -21.92
C ASP A 348 14.78 18.22 -22.09
N SER A 349 15.52 18.08 -20.99
CA SER A 349 16.98 18.01 -21.04
C SER A 349 17.53 16.61 -21.36
N LEU A 350 18.71 16.58 -21.99
CA LEU A 350 19.49 15.35 -22.14
C LEU A 350 19.91 14.75 -20.78
N LYS A 351 20.02 15.59 -19.73
CA LYS A 351 20.34 15.15 -18.36
C LYS A 351 19.29 14.17 -17.85
N TYR A 352 18.01 14.46 -18.07
CA TYR A 352 16.92 13.57 -17.66
C TYR A 352 16.93 12.24 -18.40
N LYS A 353 17.09 12.27 -19.74
CA LYS A 353 17.15 11.05 -20.56
C LYS A 353 18.28 10.12 -20.12
N LYS A 354 19.48 10.68 -19.89
CA LYS A 354 20.64 9.93 -19.37
C LYS A 354 20.39 9.37 -17.96
N ALA A 355 19.73 10.13 -17.09
CA ALA A 355 19.38 9.63 -15.76
C ALA A 355 18.40 8.45 -15.83
N MET A 356 17.42 8.49 -16.74
CA MET A 356 16.50 7.38 -16.96
C MET A 356 17.23 6.11 -17.41
N ASP A 357 18.14 6.21 -18.38
CA ASP A 357 18.90 5.06 -18.85
C ASP A 357 19.83 4.49 -17.77
N LEU A 358 20.48 5.36 -16.99
CA LEU A 358 21.34 4.97 -15.86
C LEU A 358 20.53 4.25 -14.77
N VAL A 359 19.32 4.73 -14.46
CA VAL A 359 18.41 4.06 -13.51
C VAL A 359 18.01 2.68 -14.03
N PHE A 360 17.68 2.55 -15.31
CA PHE A 360 17.36 1.24 -15.92
C PHE A 360 18.53 0.25 -15.82
N GLU A 361 19.74 0.72 -16.13
CA GLU A 361 20.95 -0.07 -16.00
C GLU A 361 21.20 -0.49 -14.55
N ARG A 362 21.11 0.45 -13.60
CA ARG A 362 21.40 0.20 -12.19
C ARG A 362 20.42 -0.78 -11.54
N LEU A 363 19.15 -0.69 -11.92
CA LEU A 363 18.10 -1.62 -11.49
C LEU A 363 18.15 -2.95 -12.25
N GLY A 364 18.99 -3.07 -13.30
CA GLY A 364 19.10 -4.27 -14.13
C GLY A 364 17.77 -4.62 -14.80
N VAL A 365 17.08 -3.63 -15.36
CA VAL A 365 15.75 -3.81 -15.96
C VAL A 365 15.81 -4.78 -17.13
N THR A 366 14.97 -5.80 -17.11
CA THR A 366 14.76 -6.73 -18.23
C THR A 366 13.42 -6.48 -18.91
N HIS A 367 13.38 -6.66 -20.22
CA HIS A 367 12.15 -6.59 -21.03
C HIS A 367 11.52 -7.97 -21.28
N LYS A 368 12.16 -9.04 -20.78
CA LYS A 368 11.74 -10.42 -21.03
C LYS A 368 11.06 -11.05 -19.81
N CYS A 369 10.13 -11.95 -20.09
CA CYS A 369 9.52 -12.82 -19.09
C CYS A 369 9.49 -14.24 -19.65
N VAL A 370 10.17 -15.17 -18.97
CA VAL A 370 10.21 -16.58 -19.38
C VAL A 370 8.92 -17.29 -19.01
N GLN A 371 8.33 -16.95 -17.86
CA GLN A 371 7.12 -17.58 -17.34
C GLN A 371 6.23 -16.55 -16.65
N GLU A 372 4.99 -16.44 -17.11
CA GLU A 372 3.97 -15.56 -16.54
C GLU A 372 3.18 -16.27 -15.42
N GLY A 373 2.71 -15.49 -14.45
CA GLY A 373 1.77 -15.97 -13.43
C GLY A 373 0.35 -16.11 -13.99
N PHE A 374 -0.50 -16.86 -13.29
CA PHE A 374 -1.88 -17.17 -13.69
C PHE A 374 -2.66 -15.95 -14.20
N GLN A 375 -2.63 -14.84 -13.46
CA GLN A 375 -3.41 -13.63 -13.80
C GLN A 375 -2.92 -12.96 -15.10
N ASN A 376 -1.60 -12.99 -15.36
CA ASN A 376 -1.03 -12.41 -16.57
C ASN A 376 -1.29 -13.30 -17.80
N ILE A 377 -1.29 -14.64 -17.62
CA ILE A 377 -1.70 -15.58 -18.68
C ILE A 377 -3.17 -15.32 -19.08
N VAL A 378 -4.06 -15.15 -18.09
CA VAL A 378 -5.46 -14.80 -18.33
C VAL A 378 -5.57 -13.51 -19.13
N MET A 379 -4.84 -12.46 -18.72
CA MET A 379 -4.88 -11.17 -19.41
C MET A 379 -4.38 -11.30 -20.85
N ARG A 380 -3.22 -11.93 -21.06
CA ARG A 380 -2.63 -12.11 -22.38
C ARG A 380 -3.57 -12.86 -23.30
N LYS A 381 -4.07 -14.02 -22.87
CA LYS A 381 -5.03 -14.82 -23.64
C LYS A 381 -6.27 -13.99 -23.99
N GLY A 382 -6.87 -13.31 -23.01
CA GLY A 382 -8.06 -12.50 -23.26
C GLY A 382 -7.82 -11.32 -24.21
N CYS A 383 -6.64 -10.70 -24.16
CA CYS A 383 -6.24 -9.68 -25.14
C CYS A 383 -6.06 -10.28 -26.53
N GLU A 384 -5.38 -11.41 -26.66
CA GLU A 384 -5.14 -12.10 -27.94
C GLU A 384 -6.45 -12.52 -28.63
N GLU A 385 -7.39 -13.10 -27.89
CA GLU A 385 -8.73 -13.48 -28.39
C GLU A 385 -9.55 -12.27 -28.88
N LEU A 386 -9.32 -11.08 -28.30
CA LEU A 386 -9.98 -9.83 -28.70
C LEU A 386 -9.20 -9.06 -29.77
N GLY A 387 -8.04 -9.54 -30.22
CA GLY A 387 -7.16 -8.81 -31.14
C GLY A 387 -6.56 -7.54 -30.53
N LEU A 388 -6.45 -7.48 -29.19
CA LEU A 388 -5.86 -6.36 -28.46
C LEU A 388 -4.35 -6.55 -28.28
N GLU A 389 -3.59 -5.45 -28.43
CA GLU A 389 -2.14 -5.44 -28.21
C GLU A 389 -1.79 -5.66 -26.74
N VAL A 390 -0.93 -6.64 -26.44
CA VAL A 390 -0.49 -6.95 -25.08
C VAL A 390 1.03 -7.14 -25.04
N ASP A 391 1.69 -6.26 -24.28
CA ASP A 391 3.15 -6.21 -24.19
C ASP A 391 3.65 -6.87 -22.90
N TYR A 392 4.93 -7.26 -22.90
CA TYR A 392 5.64 -7.55 -21.66
C TYR A 392 6.01 -6.25 -20.93
N VAL A 393 5.81 -6.24 -19.62
CA VAL A 393 6.24 -5.12 -18.76
C VAL A 393 7.72 -5.26 -18.45
N PRO A 394 8.54 -4.20 -18.61
CA PRO A 394 9.92 -4.23 -18.16
C PRO A 394 9.99 -4.31 -16.63
N ARG A 395 10.90 -5.12 -16.08
CA ARG A 395 10.97 -5.41 -14.63
C ARG A 395 12.39 -5.28 -14.07
N ASN A 396 12.52 -4.82 -12.82
CA ASN A 396 13.78 -4.82 -12.05
C ASN A 396 14.05 -6.15 -11.32
N SER A 397 13.76 -7.27 -11.99
CA SER A 397 14.04 -8.64 -11.53
C SER A 397 14.56 -9.47 -12.70
N SER A 398 15.04 -10.69 -12.46
CA SER A 398 15.51 -11.53 -13.57
C SER A 398 14.36 -11.94 -14.50
N GLU A 399 14.68 -12.30 -15.75
CA GLU A 399 13.67 -12.79 -16.70
C GLU A 399 12.98 -14.09 -16.25
N LYS A 400 13.63 -14.87 -15.36
CA LYS A 400 13.15 -16.12 -14.78
C LYS A 400 12.45 -15.93 -13.43
N HIS A 401 12.38 -14.70 -12.91
CA HIS A 401 11.85 -14.43 -11.59
C HIS A 401 10.37 -14.83 -11.46
N TYR A 402 10.08 -15.77 -10.57
CA TYR A 402 8.75 -16.37 -10.36
C TYR A 402 8.48 -16.61 -8.87
N CYS A 403 8.14 -15.56 -8.10
CA CYS A 403 7.92 -15.71 -6.65
C CYS A 403 6.52 -15.39 -6.13
N GLY A 404 5.67 -14.64 -6.86
CA GLY A 404 4.30 -14.35 -6.43
C GLY A 404 4.14 -13.32 -5.31
N SER A 405 5.21 -13.01 -4.59
CA SER A 405 5.12 -12.35 -3.28
C SER A 405 6.01 -11.13 -3.12
N CYS A 406 6.44 -10.47 -4.22
CA CYS A 406 7.29 -9.27 -4.13
C CYS A 406 6.70 -8.15 -3.26
N CYS A 407 5.37 -8.12 -3.10
CA CYS A 407 4.67 -7.24 -2.16
C CYS A 407 5.05 -7.49 -0.69
N TYR A 408 5.37 -8.72 -0.32
CA TYR A 408 5.80 -9.10 1.04
C TYR A 408 7.32 -9.21 1.15
N GLY A 409 8.05 -8.52 0.26
CA GLY A 409 9.49 -8.67 0.10
C GLY A 409 9.87 -9.85 -0.79
N CYS A 410 11.02 -9.78 -1.44
CA CYS A 410 11.45 -10.78 -2.41
C CYS A 410 12.34 -11.86 -1.77
N PRO A 411 11.85 -13.09 -1.52
CA PRO A 411 12.59 -14.13 -0.80
C PRO A 411 13.77 -14.70 -1.62
N THR A 412 13.74 -14.53 -2.94
CA THR A 412 14.83 -14.91 -3.85
C THR A 412 15.95 -13.86 -3.88
N GLY A 413 15.68 -12.63 -3.45
CA GLY A 413 16.62 -11.50 -3.56
C GLY A 413 16.81 -10.96 -4.99
N GLU A 414 16.08 -11.47 -5.99
CA GLU A 414 16.26 -11.04 -7.39
C GLU A 414 15.64 -9.68 -7.70
N LYS A 415 14.59 -9.26 -6.99
CA LYS A 415 13.96 -7.95 -7.19
C LYS A 415 14.84 -6.85 -6.62
N LYS A 416 15.26 -5.93 -7.47
CA LYS A 416 16.22 -4.85 -7.15
C LYS A 416 15.51 -3.54 -6.76
N GLY A 417 15.25 -3.36 -5.46
CA GLY A 417 14.81 -2.08 -4.88
C GLY A 417 16.00 -1.18 -4.49
N THR A 418 15.75 0.00 -3.92
CA THR A 418 16.85 0.88 -3.45
C THR A 418 17.65 0.24 -2.31
N ASP A 419 17.01 -0.62 -1.51
CA ASP A 419 17.59 -1.46 -0.44
C ASP A 419 18.69 -2.43 -0.92
N THR A 420 18.61 -2.89 -2.17
CA THR A 420 19.56 -3.81 -2.80
C THR A 420 20.41 -3.15 -3.88
N THR A 421 20.16 -1.88 -4.18
CA THR A 421 20.87 -1.11 -5.21
C THR A 421 21.51 0.15 -4.64
N TRP A 422 20.83 1.28 -4.72
CA TRP A 422 21.36 2.60 -4.40
C TRP A 422 21.85 2.73 -2.95
N LEU A 423 21.12 2.20 -1.97
CA LEU A 423 21.56 2.24 -0.57
C LEU A 423 22.80 1.38 -0.35
N VAL A 424 22.97 0.28 -1.09
CA VAL A 424 24.19 -0.53 -1.06
C VAL A 424 25.37 0.29 -1.58
N ASP A 425 25.17 1.04 -2.67
CA ASP A 425 26.21 1.94 -3.21
C ASP A 425 26.53 3.07 -2.23
N ALA A 426 25.51 3.64 -1.58
CA ALA A 426 25.69 4.68 -0.56
C ALA A 426 26.55 4.16 0.62
N VAL A 427 26.18 3.01 1.19
CA VAL A 427 26.91 2.39 2.31
C VAL A 427 28.33 1.99 1.91
N LYS A 428 28.54 1.49 0.69
CA LYS A 428 29.89 1.22 0.16
C LYS A 428 30.77 2.48 0.13
N ASN A 429 30.17 3.64 -0.10
CA ASN A 429 30.82 4.95 -0.08
C ASN A 429 30.75 5.64 1.30
N GLY A 430 30.43 4.90 2.38
CA GLY A 430 30.50 5.40 3.75
C GLY A 430 29.24 6.11 4.27
N ALA A 431 28.11 6.06 3.55
CA ALA A 431 26.84 6.54 4.09
C ALA A 431 26.36 5.69 5.27
N ILE A 432 25.67 6.34 6.21
CA ILE A 432 25.08 5.69 7.39
C ILE A 432 23.56 5.73 7.29
N ILE A 433 22.90 4.65 7.68
CA ILE A 433 21.44 4.51 7.65
C ILE A 433 20.97 4.26 9.10
N LEU A 434 20.21 5.19 9.65
CA LEU A 434 19.56 5.10 10.95
C LEU A 434 18.13 4.61 10.77
N THR A 435 17.85 3.36 11.13
CA THR A 435 16.51 2.75 11.03
C THR A 435 15.75 2.80 12.35
N GLY A 436 14.43 2.61 12.29
CA GLY A 436 13.58 2.70 13.47
C GLY A 436 13.51 4.12 14.05
N ALA A 437 13.72 5.14 13.22
CA ALA A 437 13.82 6.53 13.65
C ALA A 437 12.92 7.45 12.80
N LYS A 438 12.03 8.21 13.45
CA LYS A 438 11.10 9.15 12.80
C LYS A 438 11.62 10.57 12.92
N ALA A 439 11.74 11.28 11.80
CA ALA A 439 12.00 12.72 11.81
C ALA A 439 10.76 13.49 12.30
N GLU A 440 10.95 14.45 13.19
CA GLU A 440 9.87 15.26 13.78
C GLU A 440 9.77 16.64 13.14
N LYS A 441 10.91 17.30 12.89
CA LYS A 441 10.97 18.63 12.29
C LYS A 441 12.35 18.96 11.73
N PHE A 442 12.39 19.73 10.66
CA PHE A 442 13.59 20.43 10.19
C PHE A 442 13.91 21.62 11.09
N ILE A 443 15.20 21.97 11.12
CA ILE A 443 15.75 23.04 11.94
C ILE A 443 16.07 24.21 11.04
N PHE A 444 15.53 25.38 11.36
CA PHE A 444 15.72 26.60 10.59
C PHE A 444 16.41 27.69 11.40
N GLU A 445 17.34 28.38 10.76
CA GLU A 445 17.92 29.63 11.22
C GLU A 445 17.45 30.78 10.33
N LYS A 446 17.55 32.02 10.83
CA LYS A 446 17.29 33.20 10.02
C LYS A 446 18.38 33.34 8.97
N ASN A 447 17.99 33.52 7.71
CA ASN A 447 18.96 33.84 6.68
C ASN A 447 19.35 35.32 6.77
N ASN A 448 20.63 35.58 7.02
CA ASN A 448 21.17 36.93 7.18
C ASN A 448 21.61 37.56 5.84
N ARG A 449 21.60 36.80 4.74
CA ARG A 449 21.88 37.32 3.40
C ARG A 449 20.75 38.26 2.96
N LYS A 450 21.09 39.35 2.27
CA LYS A 450 20.15 40.31 1.67
C LYS A 450 20.31 40.30 0.15
N GLY A 451 19.21 40.26 -0.59
CA GLY A 451 19.20 40.26 -2.04
C GLY A 451 17.87 39.75 -2.61
N GLU A 452 17.58 40.07 -3.86
CA GLU A 452 16.43 39.53 -4.58
C GLU A 452 16.59 38.00 -4.73
N GLY A 453 15.55 37.24 -4.40
CA GLY A 453 15.59 35.77 -4.45
C GLY A 453 16.20 35.06 -3.22
N VAL A 454 16.67 35.80 -2.20
CA VAL A 454 17.19 35.18 -0.96
C VAL A 454 16.04 34.65 -0.11
N LYS A 455 16.14 33.37 0.28
CA LYS A 455 15.15 32.67 1.12
C LYS A 455 15.28 33.12 2.57
N SER A 456 14.16 33.35 3.26
CA SER A 456 14.17 33.92 4.62
C SER A 456 14.69 32.98 5.69
N LYS A 457 14.62 31.67 5.45
CA LYS A 457 15.11 30.61 6.33
C LYS A 457 16.33 29.94 5.70
N LYS A 458 17.24 29.44 6.55
CA LYS A 458 18.28 28.48 6.18
C LYS A 458 18.06 27.19 6.96
N CYS A 459 18.00 26.06 6.27
CA CYS A 459 17.91 24.75 6.91
C CYS A 459 19.29 24.30 7.36
N VAL A 460 19.39 23.84 8.61
CA VAL A 460 20.67 23.44 9.24
C VAL A 460 20.63 22.02 9.78
N GLY A 461 19.57 21.27 9.49
CA GLY A 461 19.43 19.89 9.95
C GLY A 461 18.01 19.48 10.31
N VAL A 462 17.91 18.41 11.09
CA VAL A 462 16.65 17.74 11.46
C VAL A 462 16.68 17.21 12.90
N ILE A 463 15.53 17.25 13.56
CA ILE A 463 15.27 16.56 14.83
C ILE A 463 14.62 15.21 14.52
N VAL A 464 15.19 14.16 15.11
CA VAL A 464 14.83 12.76 14.91
C VAL A 464 14.59 12.12 16.27
N LYS A 465 13.58 11.24 16.33
CA LYS A 465 13.24 10.44 17.50
C LYS A 465 13.33 8.95 17.17
N SER A 466 14.00 8.18 18.02
CA SER A 466 13.95 6.71 17.94
C SER A 466 12.55 6.23 18.29
N LEU A 467 12.06 5.23 17.57
CA LEU A 467 10.81 4.54 17.86
C LEU A 467 10.99 3.40 18.88
N GLY A 468 12.23 3.13 19.31
CA GLY A 468 12.52 2.16 20.36
C GLY A 468 12.13 2.67 21.75
N GLU A 469 11.72 1.74 22.62
CA GLU A 469 11.29 2.05 23.99
C GLU A 469 12.47 2.35 24.94
N HIS A 470 13.67 1.92 24.58
CA HIS A 470 14.88 2.04 25.41
C HIS A 470 15.65 3.34 25.21
N PHE A 471 15.24 4.17 24.25
CA PHE A 471 15.91 5.42 23.93
C PHE A 471 15.09 6.61 24.40
N THR A 472 15.64 7.40 25.32
CA THR A 472 14.87 8.44 26.04
C THR A 472 15.12 9.85 25.53
N LYS A 473 16.20 10.06 24.77
CA LYS A 473 16.62 11.38 24.27
C LYS A 473 16.21 11.61 22.82
N GLY A 474 16.32 12.85 22.34
CA GLY A 474 16.16 13.14 20.91
C GLY A 474 17.52 13.20 20.20
N ILE A 475 17.51 13.07 18.87
CA ILE A 475 18.70 13.18 18.03
C ILE A 475 18.56 14.43 17.16
N LYS A 476 19.52 15.34 17.25
CA LYS A 476 19.68 16.50 16.38
C LYS A 476 20.79 16.19 15.37
N ILE A 477 20.43 16.01 14.11
CA ILE A 477 21.40 15.85 13.02
C ILE A 477 21.57 17.20 12.33
N GLU A 478 22.79 17.74 12.35
CA GLU A 478 23.17 18.97 11.67
C GLU A 478 23.83 18.65 10.34
N ALA A 479 23.44 19.40 9.31
CA ALA A 479 23.89 19.17 7.95
C ALA A 479 24.00 20.48 7.16
N LYS A 480 24.92 20.53 6.20
CA LYS A 480 25.02 21.64 5.23
C LYS A 480 23.81 21.65 4.29
N VAL A 481 23.33 20.46 3.91
CA VAL A 481 22.13 20.26 3.10
C VAL A 481 21.21 19.22 3.77
N THR A 482 19.92 19.48 3.72
CA THR A 482 18.89 18.57 4.22
C THR A 482 17.94 18.19 3.09
N ILE A 483 17.63 16.90 2.97
CA ILE A 483 16.75 16.35 1.94
C ILE A 483 15.54 15.68 2.58
N SER A 484 14.33 16.11 2.21
CA SER A 484 13.10 15.38 2.47
C SER A 484 12.83 14.39 1.34
N ALA A 485 12.79 13.10 1.67
CA ALA A 485 12.49 12.01 0.76
C ALA A 485 11.50 11.00 1.40
N CYS A 486 10.55 11.50 2.20
CA CYS A 486 9.62 10.70 2.99
C CYS A 486 8.46 10.13 2.16
N GLY A 487 8.39 10.46 0.87
CA GLY A 487 7.26 10.13 0.00
C GLY A 487 6.10 11.11 0.13
N SER A 488 5.17 11.04 -0.82
CA SER A 488 4.12 12.03 -1.04
C SER A 488 3.08 12.13 0.09
N LEU A 489 3.08 11.18 1.03
CA LEU A 489 2.20 11.22 2.20
C LEU A 489 2.87 11.88 3.40
N TRP A 490 4.20 11.82 3.53
CA TRP A 490 4.90 12.25 4.75
C TRP A 490 5.75 13.49 4.56
N THR A 491 6.34 13.69 3.38
CA THR A 491 7.10 14.90 3.06
C THR A 491 6.29 16.17 3.35
N PRO A 492 5.03 16.34 2.88
CA PRO A 492 4.27 17.55 3.19
C PRO A 492 4.00 17.74 4.69
N LEU A 493 3.84 16.65 5.45
CA LEU A 493 3.60 16.71 6.89
C LEU A 493 4.85 17.17 7.64
N LEU A 494 6.02 16.64 7.27
CA LEU A 494 7.29 17.05 7.85
C LEU A 494 7.60 18.53 7.55
N LEU A 495 7.37 18.97 6.31
CA LEU A 495 7.55 20.38 5.93
C LEU A 495 6.63 21.32 6.73
N LYS A 496 5.34 20.96 6.87
CA LYS A 496 4.37 21.73 7.68
C LYS A 496 4.74 21.74 9.17
N ALA A 497 5.10 20.59 9.74
CA ALA A 497 5.55 20.47 11.13
C ALA A 497 6.79 21.32 11.43
N SER A 498 7.62 21.56 10.41
CA SER A 498 8.79 22.43 10.48
C SER A 498 8.46 23.94 10.38
N GLY A 499 7.20 24.30 10.13
CA GLY A 499 6.74 25.69 10.04
C GLY A 499 6.87 26.33 8.65
N LEU A 500 6.94 25.52 7.59
CA LEU A 500 6.80 26.01 6.21
C LEU A 500 5.32 26.23 5.87
N ARG A 501 5.04 27.25 5.04
CA ARG A 501 3.67 27.77 4.80
C ARG A 501 3.29 27.89 3.32
N ASN A 502 4.14 27.48 2.39
CA ASN A 502 3.82 27.50 0.97
C ASN A 502 2.52 26.70 0.70
N PRO A 503 1.53 27.28 0.00
CA PRO A 503 0.20 26.68 -0.19
C PRO A 503 0.22 25.40 -1.05
N HIS A 504 1.31 25.14 -1.76
CA HIS A 504 1.50 23.90 -2.55
C HIS A 504 2.02 22.74 -1.70
N ILE A 505 2.35 22.95 -0.41
CA ILE A 505 2.77 21.88 0.50
C ILE A 505 1.53 21.09 0.96
N GLY A 506 1.47 19.83 0.56
CA GLY A 506 0.40 18.90 0.88
C GLY A 506 -0.83 19.04 -0.02
N THR A 507 -0.73 19.73 -1.15
CA THR A 507 -1.81 19.85 -2.15
C THR A 507 -1.33 19.27 -3.48
N ASN A 508 -2.22 19.08 -4.47
CA ASN A 508 -1.90 18.43 -5.75
C ASN A 508 -1.45 16.97 -5.62
N LEU A 509 -1.90 16.25 -4.58
CA LEU A 509 -1.68 14.81 -4.48
C LEU A 509 -2.35 14.09 -5.66
N ARG A 510 -1.60 13.25 -6.36
CA ARG A 510 -2.08 12.35 -7.42
C ARG A 510 -1.93 10.91 -6.96
N LEU A 511 -2.89 10.07 -7.34
CA LEU A 511 -3.00 8.71 -6.83
C LEU A 511 -2.96 7.59 -7.89
N HIS A 512 -3.10 7.87 -9.19
CA HIS A 512 -3.39 6.83 -10.19
C HIS A 512 -4.50 5.87 -9.71
N PRO A 513 -5.76 6.34 -9.64
CA PRO A 513 -6.86 5.53 -9.15
C PRO A 513 -7.00 4.27 -10.00
N VAL A 514 -7.27 3.14 -9.35
CA VAL A 514 -7.55 1.87 -10.04
C VAL A 514 -8.90 1.30 -9.64
N VAL A 515 -9.55 0.64 -10.59
CA VAL A 515 -10.75 -0.19 -10.38
C VAL A 515 -10.46 -1.63 -10.79
N PHE A 516 -10.97 -2.58 -10.01
CA PHE A 516 -10.81 -4.02 -10.26
C PHE A 516 -12.01 -4.60 -11.01
N GLY A 517 -11.72 -5.54 -11.90
CA GLY A 517 -12.65 -6.57 -12.35
C GLY A 517 -12.04 -7.95 -12.08
N TRP A 518 -12.90 -8.95 -11.85
CA TRP A 518 -12.48 -10.31 -11.54
C TRP A 518 -13.17 -11.33 -12.43
N GLY A 519 -12.49 -12.47 -12.66
CA GLY A 519 -13.01 -13.60 -13.43
C GLY A 519 -12.61 -14.94 -12.81
N TYR A 520 -13.55 -15.89 -12.73
CA TYR A 520 -13.33 -17.21 -12.14
C TYR A 520 -13.07 -18.28 -13.21
N PHE A 521 -11.95 -19.00 -13.06
CA PHE A 521 -11.48 -20.04 -13.99
C PHE A 521 -11.33 -21.38 -13.25
N PRO A 522 -12.34 -22.26 -13.28
CA PRO A 522 -12.33 -23.49 -12.51
C PRO A 522 -11.13 -24.39 -12.88
N GLU A 523 -10.74 -25.29 -11.98
CA GLU A 523 -9.64 -26.26 -12.20
C GLU A 523 -9.86 -27.18 -13.41
N SER A 524 -11.11 -27.32 -13.86
CA SER A 524 -11.43 -28.04 -15.10
C SER A 524 -10.91 -27.33 -16.36
N ASN A 525 -10.59 -26.04 -16.29
CA ASN A 525 -9.92 -25.32 -17.37
C ASN A 525 -8.43 -25.71 -17.40
N LYS A 526 -8.10 -26.63 -18.31
CA LYS A 526 -6.73 -27.15 -18.49
C LYS A 526 -5.79 -26.23 -19.26
N GLU A 527 -6.32 -25.21 -19.93
CA GLU A 527 -5.54 -24.28 -20.75
C GLU A 527 -4.76 -23.29 -19.89
N ILE A 528 -5.37 -22.82 -18.79
CA ILE A 528 -4.78 -21.81 -17.91
C ILE A 528 -4.33 -22.46 -16.60
N LYS A 529 -3.02 -22.58 -16.40
CA LYS A 529 -2.39 -23.21 -15.23
C LYS A 529 -2.00 -22.19 -14.14
N GLY A 530 -1.69 -22.70 -12.95
CA GLY A 530 -1.19 -21.91 -11.81
C GLY A 530 -2.28 -21.32 -10.91
N LYS A 531 -1.86 -20.59 -9.88
CA LYS A 531 -2.75 -19.90 -8.93
C LYS A 531 -2.56 -18.39 -8.99
N MET A 532 -3.57 -17.64 -8.54
CA MET A 532 -3.55 -16.17 -8.64
C MET A 532 -2.38 -15.49 -7.90
N TYR A 533 -1.83 -16.16 -6.88
CA TYR A 533 -0.72 -15.67 -6.07
C TYR A 533 0.65 -16.19 -6.53
N GLU A 534 0.73 -16.90 -7.66
CA GLU A 534 1.98 -17.46 -8.19
C GLU A 534 2.53 -16.62 -9.35
N GLY A 535 3.86 -16.56 -9.46
CA GLY A 535 4.57 -15.94 -10.58
C GLY A 535 4.82 -14.43 -10.45
N GLY A 536 5.31 -13.80 -11.51
CA GLY A 536 5.50 -12.35 -11.51
C GLY A 536 4.15 -11.61 -11.45
N ILE A 537 4.05 -10.56 -10.63
CA ILE A 537 2.80 -9.85 -10.36
C ILE A 537 2.34 -9.05 -11.58
N ILE A 538 3.13 -8.05 -12.01
CA ILE A 538 2.91 -7.32 -13.26
C ILE A 538 3.96 -7.81 -14.27
N THR A 539 3.54 -8.65 -15.23
CA THR A 539 4.42 -9.15 -16.32
C THR A 539 3.86 -8.85 -17.70
N SER A 540 2.56 -8.65 -17.81
CA SER A 540 1.87 -8.19 -19.02
C SER A 540 1.24 -6.81 -18.79
N ILE A 541 1.02 -6.06 -19.88
CA ILE A 541 0.31 -4.78 -19.89
C ILE A 541 -0.50 -4.62 -21.17
N HIS A 542 -1.73 -4.10 -21.05
CA HIS A 542 -2.50 -3.61 -22.19
C HIS A 542 -2.83 -2.12 -22.02
N LYS A 543 -2.64 -1.32 -23.08
CA LYS A 543 -2.97 0.12 -23.09
C LYS A 543 -4.28 0.33 -23.83
N VAL A 544 -5.31 0.82 -23.12
CA VAL A 544 -6.62 1.10 -23.70
C VAL A 544 -6.54 2.35 -24.57
N LYS A 545 -6.50 2.16 -25.89
CA LYS A 545 -6.38 3.22 -26.90
C LYS A 545 -7.72 3.93 -27.11
N ASP A 546 -7.65 5.21 -27.49
CA ASP A 546 -8.81 6.00 -27.93
C ASP A 546 -8.35 7.08 -28.92
N VAL A 547 -9.19 7.38 -29.92
CA VAL A 547 -8.91 8.37 -30.98
C VAL A 547 -8.64 9.76 -30.40
N ASN A 548 -9.35 10.17 -29.34
CA ASN A 548 -9.18 11.47 -28.68
C ASN A 548 -7.88 11.58 -27.88
N TYR A 549 -7.26 10.45 -27.52
CA TYR A 549 -5.99 10.38 -26.78
C TYR A 549 -4.78 10.04 -27.66
N ALA A 550 -5.04 9.51 -28.87
CA ALA A 550 -4.02 9.13 -29.84
C ALA A 550 -3.17 10.33 -30.29
N HIS A 551 -3.76 11.52 -30.42
CA HIS A 551 -3.04 12.74 -30.81
C HIS A 551 -2.00 13.23 -29.80
N ASN A 552 -2.13 12.83 -28.52
CA ASN A 552 -1.20 13.20 -27.44
C ASN A 552 -0.36 12.00 -26.96
N GLY A 553 -0.32 10.89 -27.71
CA GLY A 553 0.46 9.70 -27.33
C GLY A 553 0.04 9.04 -26.00
N GLY A 554 -1.17 9.33 -25.51
CA GLY A 554 -1.71 8.81 -24.25
C GLY A 554 -2.68 7.64 -24.45
N CYS A 555 -2.96 6.92 -23.37
CA CYS A 555 -4.04 5.93 -23.30
C CYS A 555 -5.09 6.37 -22.27
N ARG A 556 -6.34 5.90 -22.41
CA ARG A 556 -7.39 6.18 -21.41
C ARG A 556 -7.11 5.50 -20.08
N ALA A 557 -6.69 4.24 -20.16
CA ALA A 557 -6.37 3.41 -19.02
C ALA A 557 -5.27 2.40 -19.38
N ILE A 558 -4.63 1.87 -18.35
CA ILE A 558 -3.71 0.75 -18.43
C ILE A 558 -4.35 -0.44 -17.72
N VAL A 559 -4.32 -1.62 -18.35
CA VAL A 559 -4.77 -2.88 -17.77
C VAL A 559 -3.58 -3.73 -17.36
N GLU A 560 -3.55 -4.12 -16.09
CA GLU A 560 -2.48 -4.89 -15.44
C GLU A 560 -3.09 -5.84 -14.38
N ALA A 561 -2.27 -6.75 -13.84
CA ALA A 561 -2.67 -7.70 -12.80
C ALA A 561 -2.14 -7.27 -11.40
N PRO A 562 -2.96 -7.33 -10.33
CA PRO A 562 -2.54 -6.97 -8.98
C PRO A 562 -1.98 -8.17 -8.20
N ALA A 563 -1.31 -7.89 -7.08
CA ALA A 563 -1.11 -8.89 -6.04
C ALA A 563 -2.17 -8.73 -4.95
N LEU A 564 -2.89 -9.82 -4.64
CA LEU A 564 -3.86 -9.89 -3.57
C LEU A 564 -3.65 -11.21 -2.80
N GLY A 565 -3.13 -11.13 -1.58
CA GLY A 565 -3.15 -12.26 -0.66
C GLY A 565 -4.59 -12.57 -0.18
N PRO A 566 -4.82 -13.71 0.50
CA PRO A 566 -6.15 -14.07 0.99
C PRO A 566 -6.83 -12.98 1.83
N ALA A 567 -6.08 -12.23 2.64
CA ALA A 567 -6.61 -11.17 3.48
C ALA A 567 -6.97 -9.91 2.69
N GLN A 568 -6.09 -9.44 1.80
CA GLN A 568 -6.42 -8.32 0.91
C GLN A 568 -7.59 -8.65 -0.02
N PHE A 569 -7.59 -9.84 -0.64
CA PHE A 569 -8.67 -10.30 -1.51
C PHE A 569 -10.02 -10.26 -0.80
N SER A 570 -10.11 -10.83 0.40
CA SER A 570 -11.34 -10.87 1.18
C SER A 570 -11.77 -9.48 1.67
N ALA A 571 -10.82 -8.61 2.00
CA ALA A 571 -11.07 -7.23 2.41
C ALA A 571 -11.66 -6.38 1.27
N VAL A 572 -11.20 -6.52 0.03
CA VAL A 572 -11.70 -5.73 -1.11
C VAL A 572 -12.90 -6.36 -1.84
N THR A 573 -13.17 -7.65 -1.65
CA THR A 573 -14.31 -8.35 -2.26
C THR A 573 -15.63 -7.84 -1.69
N PRO A 574 -16.65 -7.48 -2.49
CA PRO A 574 -17.96 -7.07 -1.97
C PRO A 574 -18.61 -8.16 -1.12
N TRP A 575 -19.22 -7.78 0.00
CA TRP A 575 -19.93 -8.72 0.88
C TRP A 575 -21.43 -8.64 0.63
N THR A 576 -22.04 -9.76 0.22
CA THR A 576 -23.49 -9.89 0.04
C THR A 576 -24.12 -10.73 1.16
N SER A 577 -23.43 -11.77 1.62
CA SER A 577 -23.73 -12.59 2.80
C SER A 577 -22.47 -13.31 3.27
N GLY A 578 -22.49 -13.87 4.48
CA GLY A 578 -21.38 -14.66 5.01
C GLY A 578 -21.11 -15.94 4.20
N ILE A 579 -22.17 -16.58 3.70
CA ILE A 579 -22.05 -17.77 2.85
C ILE A 579 -21.45 -17.45 1.47
N ASP A 580 -21.91 -16.37 0.81
CA ASP A 580 -21.35 -15.93 -0.48
C ASP A 580 -19.86 -15.61 -0.35
N MET A 581 -19.45 -15.00 0.77
CA MET A 581 -18.04 -14.75 1.03
C MET A 581 -17.24 -16.05 1.18
N LYS A 582 -17.72 -17.03 1.96
CA LYS A 582 -17.01 -18.32 2.07
C LYS A 582 -16.85 -19.00 0.71
N GLU A 583 -17.88 -18.97 -0.14
CA GLU A 583 -17.79 -19.50 -1.51
C GLU A 583 -16.74 -18.77 -2.37
N ARG A 584 -16.73 -17.43 -2.32
CA ARG A 584 -15.72 -16.64 -3.04
C ARG A 584 -14.30 -16.95 -2.56
N MET A 585 -14.13 -17.16 -1.26
CA MET A 585 -12.84 -17.52 -0.69
C MET A 585 -12.39 -18.93 -1.10
N LEU A 586 -13.30 -19.89 -1.26
CA LEU A 586 -12.96 -21.20 -1.85
C LEU A 586 -12.54 -21.10 -3.32
N LYS A 587 -13.02 -20.08 -4.05
CA LYS A 587 -12.62 -19.77 -5.42
C LYS A 587 -11.33 -18.93 -5.51
N TYR A 588 -10.77 -18.48 -4.39
CA TYR A 588 -9.63 -17.55 -4.32
C TYR A 588 -8.50 -17.93 -5.28
N GLY A 589 -7.92 -19.13 -5.12
CA GLY A 589 -6.73 -19.53 -5.87
C GLY A 589 -6.88 -19.53 -7.39
N ARG A 590 -8.11 -19.49 -7.90
CA ARG A 590 -8.47 -19.58 -9.33
C ARG A 590 -9.34 -18.41 -9.82
N THR A 591 -9.32 -17.30 -9.08
CA THR A 591 -9.99 -16.06 -9.48
C THR A 591 -8.95 -15.03 -9.91
N ALA A 592 -8.91 -14.72 -11.21
CA ALA A 592 -8.02 -13.69 -11.72
C ALA A 592 -8.62 -12.31 -11.42
N HIS A 593 -7.79 -11.39 -10.94
CA HIS A 593 -8.12 -9.98 -10.88
C HIS A 593 -7.30 -9.23 -11.91
N LEU A 594 -7.93 -8.30 -12.63
CA LEU A 594 -7.25 -7.31 -13.44
C LEU A 594 -7.73 -5.94 -12.98
N PHE A 595 -6.86 -4.93 -13.08
CA PHE A 595 -7.24 -3.56 -12.77
C PHE A 595 -7.07 -2.66 -13.98
N ALA A 596 -7.95 -1.66 -14.06
CA ALA A 596 -7.76 -0.51 -14.92
C ALA A 596 -7.21 0.65 -14.10
N LEU A 597 -6.01 1.11 -14.46
CA LEU A 597 -5.34 2.28 -13.90
C LEU A 597 -5.52 3.48 -14.82
N VAL A 598 -5.87 4.64 -14.25
CA VAL A 598 -6.03 5.89 -15.00
C VAL A 598 -4.99 6.92 -14.57
N ARG A 599 -4.46 7.67 -15.55
CA ARG A 599 -3.71 8.90 -15.30
C ARG A 599 -4.69 9.97 -14.83
N ASP A 600 -4.65 10.32 -13.56
CA ASP A 600 -5.65 11.20 -12.97
C ASP A 600 -5.44 12.69 -13.28
N PHE A 601 -6.52 13.32 -13.76
CA PHE A 601 -6.68 14.77 -13.83
C PHE A 601 -7.15 15.36 -12.50
N GLY A 602 -7.87 14.56 -11.71
CA GLY A 602 -8.25 14.83 -10.33
C GLY A 602 -7.05 14.92 -9.40
N SER A 603 -7.24 15.58 -8.25
CA SER A 603 -6.17 15.78 -7.29
C SER A 603 -6.70 15.74 -5.85
N GLY A 604 -5.76 15.65 -4.92
CA GLY A 604 -6.01 15.52 -3.51
C GLY A 604 -5.12 16.40 -2.65
N SER A 605 -5.23 16.20 -1.34
CA SER A 605 -4.40 16.87 -0.34
C SER A 605 -4.06 15.95 0.82
N VAL A 606 -2.92 16.21 1.46
CA VAL A 606 -2.49 15.61 2.72
C VAL A 606 -2.49 16.71 3.79
N GLN A 607 -3.44 16.60 4.71
CA GLN A 607 -3.69 17.63 5.72
C GLN A 607 -2.93 17.34 7.02
N SER A 608 -3.05 16.11 7.51
CA SER A 608 -2.37 15.57 8.69
C SER A 608 -2.18 14.06 8.54
N GLU A 609 -1.51 13.43 9.51
CA GLU A 609 -1.32 11.97 9.56
C GLU A 609 -2.69 11.26 9.47
N GLY A 610 -2.84 10.38 8.48
CA GLY A 610 -4.10 9.67 8.20
C GLY A 610 -5.23 10.51 7.57
N ARG A 611 -5.02 11.81 7.27
CA ARG A 611 -6.03 12.68 6.65
C ARG A 611 -5.67 13.04 5.22
N ILE A 612 -6.21 12.25 4.31
CA ILE A 612 -5.97 12.36 2.88
C ILE A 612 -7.31 12.62 2.19
N SER A 613 -7.42 13.71 1.44
CA SER A 613 -8.54 13.93 0.53
C SER A 613 -8.10 13.66 -0.90
N TYR A 614 -8.99 13.14 -1.73
CA TYR A 614 -8.73 12.92 -3.14
C TYR A 614 -10.05 12.90 -3.91
N GLY A 615 -10.11 13.59 -5.04
CA GLY A 615 -11.31 13.70 -5.86
C GLY A 615 -11.06 13.36 -7.32
N LEU A 616 -11.90 12.48 -7.87
CA LEU A 616 -11.93 12.16 -9.30
C LEU A 616 -12.71 13.22 -10.08
N THR A 617 -12.17 13.65 -11.22
CA THR A 617 -12.91 14.43 -12.23
C THR A 617 -13.91 13.56 -12.99
N PRO A 618 -14.88 14.14 -13.70
CA PRO A 618 -15.74 13.39 -14.61
C PRO A 618 -14.94 12.58 -15.65
N GLN A 619 -13.85 13.14 -16.18
CA GLN A 619 -12.99 12.44 -17.13
C GLN A 619 -12.30 11.22 -16.52
N ASP A 620 -11.83 11.33 -15.27
CA ASP A 620 -11.23 10.19 -14.57
C ASP A 620 -12.23 9.06 -14.41
N ARG A 621 -13.48 9.38 -14.05
CA ARG A 621 -14.57 8.40 -13.91
C ARG A 621 -14.89 7.72 -15.24
N GLU A 622 -14.93 8.49 -16.32
CA GLU A 622 -15.21 7.94 -17.66
C GLU A 622 -14.08 7.02 -18.14
N ASN A 623 -12.83 7.41 -17.91
CA ASN A 623 -11.68 6.59 -18.24
C ASN A 623 -11.63 5.30 -17.40
N LEU A 624 -11.96 5.37 -16.11
CA LEU A 624 -12.06 4.19 -15.24
C LEU A 624 -13.18 3.26 -15.70
N LYS A 625 -14.34 3.81 -16.11
CA LYS A 625 -15.47 3.04 -16.66
C LYS A 625 -15.04 2.28 -17.92
N HIS A 626 -14.40 2.96 -18.87
CA HIS A 626 -13.90 2.35 -20.10
C HIS A 626 -12.84 1.28 -19.83
N GLY A 627 -11.92 1.54 -18.90
CA GLY A 627 -10.93 0.57 -18.48
C GLY A 627 -11.55 -0.68 -17.85
N LEU A 628 -12.54 -0.52 -16.96
CA LEU A 628 -13.24 -1.64 -16.33
C LEU A 628 -14.04 -2.47 -17.35
N ARG A 629 -14.69 -1.81 -18.32
CA ARG A 629 -15.34 -2.51 -19.45
C ARG A 629 -14.33 -3.38 -20.21
N THR A 630 -13.15 -2.82 -20.49
CA THR A 630 -12.07 -3.56 -21.19
C THR A 630 -11.59 -4.75 -20.37
N VAL A 631 -11.36 -4.58 -19.07
CA VAL A 631 -11.00 -5.66 -18.13
C VAL A 631 -12.00 -6.81 -18.21
N LEU A 632 -13.30 -6.52 -18.13
CA LEU A 632 -14.33 -7.55 -18.13
C LEU A 632 -14.41 -8.29 -19.46
N ARG A 633 -14.29 -7.59 -20.59
CA ARG A 633 -14.20 -8.24 -21.91
C ARG A 633 -12.99 -9.17 -22.00
N VAL A 634 -11.82 -8.73 -21.55
CA VAL A 634 -10.60 -9.56 -21.52
C VAL A 634 -10.83 -10.81 -20.69
N LEU A 635 -11.44 -10.70 -19.51
CA LEU A 635 -11.73 -11.84 -18.64
C LEU A 635 -12.72 -12.82 -19.28
N VAL A 636 -13.79 -12.32 -19.92
CA VAL A 636 -14.76 -13.16 -20.64
C VAL A 636 -14.09 -13.88 -21.81
N ALA A 637 -13.35 -13.15 -22.65
CA ALA A 637 -12.65 -13.70 -23.81
C ALA A 637 -11.58 -14.74 -23.43
N ALA A 638 -10.91 -14.57 -22.29
CA ALA A 638 -9.97 -15.56 -21.77
C ALA A 638 -10.64 -16.89 -21.37
N GLY A 639 -11.98 -16.92 -21.24
CA GLY A 639 -12.77 -18.09 -20.87
C GLY A 639 -13.17 -18.15 -19.40
N ALA A 640 -13.37 -17.00 -18.75
CA ALA A 640 -13.94 -16.97 -17.40
C ALA A 640 -15.34 -17.62 -17.42
N THR A 641 -15.70 -18.32 -16.35
CA THR A 641 -17.05 -18.91 -16.18
C THR A 641 -18.02 -17.96 -15.48
N GLU A 642 -17.47 -17.00 -14.76
CA GLU A 642 -18.16 -15.95 -14.03
C GLU A 642 -17.22 -14.74 -13.98
N VAL A 643 -17.75 -13.54 -14.22
CA VAL A 643 -17.02 -12.28 -14.09
C VAL A 643 -17.78 -11.31 -13.20
N GLY A 644 -17.10 -10.31 -12.63
CA GLY A 644 -17.78 -9.28 -11.86
C GLY A 644 -16.92 -8.09 -11.50
N THR A 645 -17.56 -7.14 -10.83
CA THR A 645 -16.94 -5.89 -10.36
C THR A 645 -16.82 -5.90 -8.84
N HIS A 646 -16.26 -4.82 -8.29
CA HIS A 646 -16.22 -4.55 -6.85
C HIS A 646 -17.30 -3.55 -6.40
N ARG A 647 -18.43 -3.49 -7.12
CA ARG A 647 -19.61 -2.75 -6.67
C ARG A 647 -20.20 -3.40 -5.42
N SER A 648 -20.71 -2.59 -4.49
CA SER A 648 -21.09 -3.01 -3.14
C SER A 648 -22.19 -4.08 -3.05
N ASP A 649 -22.94 -4.30 -4.13
CA ASP A 649 -23.96 -5.35 -4.29
C ASP A 649 -23.39 -6.69 -4.80
N GLY A 650 -22.11 -6.74 -5.14
CA GLY A 650 -21.45 -7.94 -5.67
C GLY A 650 -21.79 -8.23 -7.14
N GLN A 651 -22.11 -7.19 -7.92
CA GLN A 651 -22.42 -7.24 -9.36
C GLN A 651 -21.52 -8.24 -10.11
N ARG A 652 -22.16 -9.23 -10.75
CA ARG A 652 -21.50 -10.34 -11.45
C ARG A 652 -22.38 -10.93 -12.56
N LEU A 653 -21.75 -11.61 -13.50
CA LEU A 653 -22.35 -12.22 -14.67
C LEU A 653 -21.80 -13.65 -14.85
N LYS A 654 -22.67 -14.62 -15.13
CA LYS A 654 -22.27 -15.97 -15.53
C LYS A 654 -21.99 -15.98 -17.03
N CYS A 655 -20.86 -16.56 -17.44
CA CYS A 655 -20.40 -16.53 -18.82
C CYS A 655 -20.81 -17.76 -19.64
N LYS A 656 -21.25 -18.85 -18.99
CA LYS A 656 -21.67 -20.06 -19.69
C LYS A 656 -22.96 -19.82 -20.48
N GLY A 657 -22.89 -19.97 -21.81
CA GLY A 657 -24.02 -19.74 -22.72
C GLY A 657 -24.37 -18.26 -22.88
N LEU A 658 -23.45 -17.36 -22.55
CA LEU A 658 -23.63 -15.91 -22.63
C LEU A 658 -23.77 -15.47 -24.09
N ARG A 659 -24.81 -14.68 -24.39
CA ARG A 659 -24.96 -14.00 -25.68
C ARG A 659 -24.22 -12.66 -25.61
N GLU A 660 -23.76 -12.15 -26.75
CA GLU A 660 -23.07 -10.85 -26.79
C GLU A 660 -23.97 -9.71 -26.26
N GLU A 661 -25.27 -9.74 -26.54
CA GLU A 661 -26.25 -8.78 -26.03
C GLU A 661 -26.29 -8.74 -24.48
N ASP A 662 -26.24 -9.91 -23.84
CA ASP A 662 -26.27 -10.03 -22.38
C ASP A 662 -24.97 -9.46 -21.77
N LEU A 663 -23.85 -9.62 -22.47
CA LEU A 663 -22.57 -9.02 -22.08
C LEU A 663 -22.64 -7.50 -22.20
N GLU A 664 -23.13 -6.96 -23.32
CA GLU A 664 -23.24 -5.51 -23.51
C GLU A 664 -24.17 -4.86 -22.48
N GLU A 665 -25.32 -5.47 -22.18
CA GLU A 665 -26.23 -4.98 -21.13
C GLU A 665 -25.52 -4.92 -19.76
N PHE A 666 -24.77 -5.96 -19.41
CA PHE A 666 -23.98 -5.98 -18.18
C PHE A 666 -22.90 -4.89 -18.17
N LEU A 667 -22.21 -4.68 -19.29
CA LEU A 667 -21.18 -3.66 -19.42
C LEU A 667 -21.75 -2.24 -19.36
N ASP A 668 -22.97 -2.03 -19.84
CA ASP A 668 -23.65 -0.72 -19.86
C ASP A 668 -24.10 -0.29 -18.45
N ASP A 669 -24.44 -1.24 -17.57
CA ASP A 669 -24.73 -1.01 -16.15
C ASP A 669 -23.47 -0.69 -15.30
N ILE A 670 -22.26 -0.74 -15.89
CA ILE A 670 -21.04 -0.40 -15.15
C ILE A 670 -21.02 1.10 -14.82
N GLN A 671 -20.81 1.38 -13.53
CA GLN A 671 -20.74 2.73 -13.00
C GLN A 671 -19.51 2.89 -12.10
N VAL A 672 -18.86 4.05 -12.19
CA VAL A 672 -17.76 4.46 -11.30
C VAL A 672 -18.33 5.38 -10.22
N LEU A 673 -18.83 4.75 -9.16
CA LEU A 673 -19.60 5.38 -8.10
C LEU A 673 -18.73 6.16 -7.09
N GLY A 674 -19.38 6.88 -6.19
CA GLY A 674 -18.73 7.42 -4.99
C GLY A 674 -18.43 6.31 -3.98
N GLY A 675 -17.64 6.62 -2.94
CA GLY A 675 -17.34 5.68 -1.86
C GLY A 675 -18.49 5.53 -0.85
N PRO A 676 -18.24 4.85 0.29
CA PRO A 676 -19.24 4.51 1.28
C PRO A 676 -20.00 5.72 1.86
N ILE A 677 -19.35 6.88 1.98
CA ILE A 677 -19.98 8.09 2.54
C ILE A 677 -20.95 8.75 1.52
N SER A 678 -20.95 8.33 0.25
CA SER A 678 -21.86 8.86 -0.76
C SER A 678 -23.34 8.52 -0.46
N THR A 679 -24.24 9.38 -0.92
CA THR A 679 -25.70 9.23 -0.74
C THR A 679 -26.32 8.15 -1.64
N ASN A 680 -25.53 7.55 -2.53
CA ASN A 680 -25.96 6.47 -3.40
C ASN A 680 -26.21 5.19 -2.59
N GLU A 681 -27.12 4.35 -3.05
CA GLU A 681 -27.33 3.01 -2.47
C GLU A 681 -26.13 2.10 -2.70
N LEU A 682 -25.59 2.16 -3.91
CA LEU A 682 -24.44 1.41 -4.36
C LEU A 682 -23.19 2.28 -4.31
N TYR A 683 -22.05 1.65 -4.09
CA TYR A 683 -20.75 2.33 -4.09
C TYR A 683 -19.67 1.39 -4.62
N SER A 684 -18.51 1.96 -4.91
CA SER A 684 -17.31 1.21 -5.29
C SER A 684 -16.09 1.85 -4.63
N TRP A 685 -15.01 1.08 -4.56
CA TRP A 685 -13.77 1.51 -3.93
C TRP A 685 -12.70 1.57 -4.99
N PHE A 686 -11.81 2.56 -4.86
CA PHE A 686 -10.59 2.64 -5.65
C PHE A 686 -9.43 2.12 -4.82
N CYS A 687 -8.39 1.67 -5.51
CA CYS A 687 -7.11 1.41 -4.88
C CYS A 687 -6.02 2.28 -5.50
N SER A 688 -4.95 2.51 -4.76
CA SER A 688 -3.77 3.23 -5.23
C SER A 688 -2.52 2.71 -4.54
N ALA A 689 -1.49 2.41 -5.33
CA ALA A 689 -0.13 2.18 -4.85
C ALA A 689 0.84 3.31 -5.27
N HIS A 690 0.32 4.39 -5.86
CA HIS A 690 1.12 5.41 -6.53
C HIS A 690 0.80 6.80 -5.97
N GLN A 691 1.60 7.31 -5.04
CA GLN A 691 1.37 8.63 -4.46
C GLN A 691 2.41 9.63 -4.97
N MET A 692 1.97 10.74 -5.58
CA MET A 692 2.88 11.74 -6.15
C MET A 692 2.34 13.18 -6.08
N GLY A 693 3.21 14.16 -6.28
CA GLY A 693 2.84 15.55 -6.55
C GLY A 693 2.40 16.42 -5.37
N SER A 694 2.44 15.90 -4.14
CA SER A 694 1.98 16.61 -2.95
C SER A 694 2.89 17.76 -2.49
N CYS A 695 4.06 17.93 -3.10
CA CYS A 695 4.96 19.08 -2.97
C CYS A 695 5.55 19.42 -4.34
N ARG A 696 4.69 19.56 -5.37
CA ARG A 696 5.13 19.67 -6.76
C ARG A 696 6.18 20.76 -6.99
N MET A 697 7.10 20.51 -7.90
CA MET A 697 8.00 21.53 -8.41
C MET A 697 7.24 22.54 -9.29
N GLY A 698 7.71 23.77 -9.31
CA GLY A 698 7.19 24.81 -10.19
C GLY A 698 8.25 25.85 -10.54
N PRO A 699 8.03 26.65 -11.60
CA PRO A 699 8.99 27.69 -12.01
C PRO A 699 9.00 28.89 -11.06
N THR A 700 7.98 29.05 -10.22
CA THR A 700 7.84 30.14 -9.25
C THR A 700 7.20 29.64 -7.94
N PRO A 701 7.36 30.35 -6.81
CA PRO A 701 6.73 29.99 -5.53
C PRO A 701 5.19 29.97 -5.58
N ARG A 702 4.60 30.65 -6.57
CA ARG A 702 3.14 30.64 -6.79
C ARG A 702 2.65 29.39 -7.52
N LYS A 703 3.54 28.64 -8.19
CA LYS A 703 3.20 27.47 -8.99
C LYS A 703 3.66 26.14 -8.39
N GLY A 704 4.55 26.14 -7.39
CA GLY A 704 5.02 24.91 -6.74
C GLY A 704 5.49 25.10 -5.31
N ALA A 705 5.66 23.98 -4.60
CA ALA A 705 6.19 23.94 -3.24
C ALA A 705 7.72 24.08 -3.21
N VAL A 706 8.36 23.57 -4.27
CA VAL A 706 9.80 23.65 -4.51
C VAL A 706 10.08 24.22 -5.90
N ASP A 707 11.31 24.69 -6.11
CA ASP A 707 11.76 25.13 -7.43
C ASP A 707 12.09 23.95 -8.36
N GLY A 708 12.50 24.25 -9.60
CA GLY A 708 12.89 23.23 -10.59
C GLY A 708 14.15 22.42 -10.24
N LYS A 709 14.89 22.81 -9.18
CA LYS A 709 16.02 22.07 -8.61
C LYS A 709 15.62 21.28 -7.36
N GLY A 710 14.33 21.27 -7.02
CA GLY A 710 13.80 20.60 -5.85
C GLY A 710 14.06 21.34 -4.54
N GLU A 711 14.60 22.56 -4.56
CA GLU A 711 14.85 23.32 -3.35
C GLU A 711 13.59 24.05 -2.88
N SER A 712 13.34 24.06 -1.57
CA SER A 712 12.21 24.77 -0.97
C SER A 712 12.25 26.26 -1.32
N TRP A 713 11.12 26.84 -1.71
CA TRP A 713 11.01 28.29 -1.91
C TRP A 713 11.17 29.11 -0.63
N GLU A 714 10.99 28.49 0.54
CA GLU A 714 11.01 29.18 1.83
C GLU A 714 12.32 29.00 2.61
N ALA A 715 13.10 27.95 2.32
CA ALA A 715 14.28 27.59 3.09
C ALA A 715 15.46 27.20 2.19
N GLU A 716 16.57 27.93 2.31
CA GLU A 716 17.85 27.61 1.67
C GLU A 716 18.43 26.32 2.27
N GLY A 717 18.98 25.44 1.43
CA GLY A 717 19.61 24.19 1.84
C GLY A 717 18.62 23.06 2.17
N LEU A 718 17.32 23.27 2.01
CA LEU A 718 16.29 22.24 2.14
C LEU A 718 15.75 21.82 0.78
N PHE A 719 15.90 20.55 0.45
CA PHE A 719 15.43 19.97 -0.83
C PHE A 719 14.37 18.91 -0.60
N VAL A 720 13.51 18.71 -1.60
CA VAL A 720 12.60 17.56 -1.67
C VAL A 720 13.02 16.70 -2.85
N VAL A 721 13.27 15.41 -2.58
CA VAL A 721 13.81 14.46 -3.57
C VAL A 721 13.07 13.14 -3.45
N ASP A 722 11.78 13.13 -3.83
CA ASP A 722 10.91 11.96 -3.87
C ASP A 722 9.71 12.16 -4.84
N GLY A 723 8.70 11.29 -4.81
CA GLY A 723 7.51 11.42 -5.65
C GLY A 723 6.68 12.69 -5.42
N SER A 724 6.88 13.39 -4.30
CA SER A 724 6.12 14.60 -3.98
C SER A 724 6.40 15.73 -4.97
N VAL A 725 7.59 15.76 -5.59
CA VAL A 725 7.98 16.84 -6.50
C VAL A 725 7.39 16.73 -7.91
N LEU A 726 6.81 15.58 -8.28
CA LEU A 726 6.31 15.39 -9.64
C LEU A 726 5.20 16.42 -9.98
N PRO A 727 5.26 17.10 -11.14
CA PRO A 727 4.29 18.16 -11.45
C PRO A 727 2.84 17.68 -11.56
N SER A 728 2.63 16.52 -12.17
CA SER A 728 1.33 15.86 -12.38
C SER A 728 1.47 14.34 -12.32
N ALA A 729 0.37 13.62 -12.56
CA ALA A 729 0.36 12.16 -12.64
C ALA A 729 1.20 11.66 -13.83
N VAL A 730 1.98 10.59 -13.64
CA VAL A 730 2.86 10.04 -14.70
C VAL A 730 2.08 9.19 -15.73
N GLY A 731 0.95 8.61 -15.32
CA GLY A 731 0.15 7.70 -16.13
C GLY A 731 0.74 6.29 -16.29
N VAL A 732 1.90 6.01 -15.69
CA VAL A 732 2.54 4.68 -15.61
C VAL A 732 3.15 4.49 -14.21
N ASN A 733 3.69 3.32 -13.88
CA ASN A 733 4.29 3.06 -12.57
C ASN A 733 5.44 4.08 -12.30
N PRO A 734 5.39 4.84 -11.19
CA PRO A 734 6.22 6.03 -11.05
C PRO A 734 7.64 5.75 -10.55
N MET A 735 7.99 4.51 -10.16
CA MET A 735 9.27 4.20 -9.49
C MET A 735 10.49 4.74 -10.26
N VAL A 736 10.65 4.35 -11.53
CA VAL A 736 11.82 4.75 -12.34
C VAL A 736 11.80 6.24 -12.67
N THR A 737 10.60 6.84 -12.81
CA THR A 737 10.43 8.29 -12.96
C THR A 737 10.96 9.02 -11.73
N ILE A 738 10.55 8.60 -10.53
CA ILE A 738 10.98 9.18 -9.25
C ILE A 738 12.48 9.05 -9.07
N GLN A 739 13.05 7.87 -9.33
CA GLN A 739 14.49 7.64 -9.21
C GLN A 739 15.29 8.50 -10.21
N SER A 740 14.79 8.68 -11.44
CA SER A 740 15.46 9.49 -12.46
C SER A 740 15.43 10.99 -12.13
N VAL A 741 14.30 11.50 -11.64
CA VAL A 741 14.20 12.86 -11.11
C VAL A 741 15.15 13.01 -9.93
N ALA A 742 15.13 12.07 -8.98
CA ALA A 742 15.99 12.11 -7.81
C ALA A 742 17.47 12.18 -8.19
N HIS A 743 17.92 11.35 -9.14
CA HIS A 743 19.29 11.39 -9.65
C HIS A 743 19.65 12.78 -10.20
N CYS A 744 18.77 13.38 -11.01
CA CYS A 744 19.01 14.70 -11.58
C CYS A 744 19.11 15.81 -10.52
N LEU A 745 18.22 15.78 -9.53
CA LEU A 745 18.21 16.75 -8.42
C LEU A 745 19.45 16.58 -7.55
N SER A 746 19.82 15.35 -7.21
CA SER A 746 21.00 15.06 -6.38
C SER A 746 22.32 15.48 -7.03
N GLU A 747 22.46 15.33 -8.35
CA GLU A 747 23.61 15.90 -9.08
C GLU A 747 23.66 17.43 -8.96
N GLY A 748 22.51 18.11 -9.02
CA GLY A 748 22.43 19.56 -8.79
C GLY A 748 22.75 19.97 -7.34
N ILE A 749 22.38 19.13 -6.36
CA ILE A 749 22.74 19.33 -4.95
C ILE A 749 24.26 19.20 -4.76
N VAL A 750 24.90 18.24 -5.41
CA VAL A 750 26.37 18.10 -5.42
C VAL A 750 27.03 19.35 -5.99
N GLU A 751 26.55 19.88 -7.11
CA GLU A 751 27.05 21.15 -7.69
C GLU A 751 26.88 22.32 -6.71
N THR A 752 25.85 22.31 -5.87
CA THR A 752 25.58 23.35 -4.88
C THR A 752 26.52 23.24 -3.68
N LEU A 753 26.77 22.02 -3.20
CA LEU A 753 27.74 21.76 -2.12
C LEU A 753 29.17 22.15 -2.55
N LYS A 754 29.58 21.79 -3.78
CA LYS A 754 30.91 22.14 -4.33
C LYS A 754 31.17 23.64 -4.47
N LYS A 755 30.12 24.47 -4.55
CA LYS A 755 30.25 25.94 -4.61
C LYS A 755 30.34 26.60 -3.24
N ASN A 756 29.93 25.88 -2.20
CA ASN A 756 29.88 26.36 -0.82
C ASN A 756 31.06 25.84 0.03
N ASP A 757 31.76 24.80 -0.44
CA ASP A 757 33.10 24.40 0.01
C ASP A 757 34.15 25.32 -0.64
#